data_AF-A0A2M7RDF3-F1
#
_entry.id   AF-A0A2M7RDF3-F1
#
_cell.length_a   1.000
_cell.length_b   1.000
_cell.length_c   1.000
_cell.angle_alpha   90.00
_cell.angle_beta   90.00
_cell.angle_gamma   90.00
#
_symmetry.space_group_name_H-M   'P 1'
#
loop_
_entity.id
_entity.type
_entity.pdbx_description
1 polymer ?
#
loop_
_entity_poly.entity_id
_entity_poly.type
_entity_poly.pdbx_seq_one_letter_code
_entity_poly.pdbx_strand_id
1 'polypeptide(L)'
;MFVMLSPKISIIIVYYQVKNELFDCLNSIYSSKPNTSFEILVVDNDEVKTIEKELKKKFPRVKYIKSKNNGFGAGNNLGAKCARGEYLFFLNPDTLFINNALDTLFSFVSKNKKVGVVAPVLLDEKKNYYPMQGTSALNPANALFSQSLISKLFSNNKINKKYWQLDWNRRNVKSVTNVPGTAFMIKKTVYDEVGGFDENFFLYFEEFDLCQRIVKKGYANYINPKAKIIHLWERSTGQRSDKNEIFAKSRKYFFKKHYGSFAGSITNFLLGIGKKEVILAAIVTIAAILRLYQLSGRMSFFGDIAWFYLSARDLIISQTIPLVGITTSHTWLHQGPLWTYLLALLLSIFNFSPVTGAYFTSIIGIITVFIIYKIGKSYFSVNVGLISAFLYATSPLVVAHARMPFITSLIPLLVSILLLAVFSWLKGSKNYFFVVFCLMLLLYNFELATQSLWIIIFFFLVIGFIKKDKFITGLISIKSMLKIATIFLVIMSPILIYDYVNGFPQTFKFAAWVPYKFLNLFFKFKYVKNGNSFLSIFEFFSVYYQRMVFFYNSIISALIFLVTIIYASGEFLSSKNEVWYKSPIFILMVFTIVPISGIVITKTPSEAYLPIIFPSLMVITALSLNKLMIISKIKYFVLLIIILLGSLNSMTIINNSKNLNYGAPLSERIAVAKKIIKIAAGNEYNIIGSGPGSEFASFTMNYEYLGWWLGNAPSHNSQKLKFVVNEEHGNIEISIKN
;
A
#
# COMPACT_ATOMS: atom_id res chain seq x y z
N MET A 1 -7.04 -14.19 72.53
CA MET A 1 -7.33 -14.84 71.24
C MET A 1 -8.05 -13.83 70.35
N PHE A 2 -7.35 -13.12 69.45
CA PHE A 2 -7.98 -12.17 68.54
C PHE A 2 -8.62 -12.95 67.38
N VAL A 3 -9.95 -12.99 67.33
CA VAL A 3 -10.68 -13.47 66.16
C VAL A 3 -10.40 -12.48 65.02
N MET A 4 -9.53 -12.84 64.08
CA MET A 4 -9.38 -12.10 62.84
C MET A 4 -10.68 -12.25 62.05
N LEU A 5 -11.57 -11.26 62.17
CA LEU A 5 -12.79 -11.15 61.35
C LEU A 5 -12.41 -11.30 59.87
N SER A 6 -13.08 -12.19 59.15
CA SER A 6 -12.84 -12.38 57.72
C SER A 6 -13.10 -11.06 56.96
N PRO A 7 -12.24 -10.69 55.99
CA PRO A 7 -12.42 -9.47 55.23
C PRO A 7 -13.71 -9.55 54.41
N LYS A 8 -14.47 -8.44 54.32
CA LYS A 8 -15.63 -8.35 53.44
C LYS A 8 -15.23 -8.02 52.01
N ILE A 9 -14.16 -7.24 51.84
CA ILE A 9 -13.67 -6.79 50.53
C ILE A 9 -12.23 -7.26 50.32
N SER A 10 -11.93 -7.80 49.14
CA SER A 10 -10.55 -8.05 48.69
C SER A 10 -10.19 -7.06 47.60
N ILE A 11 -9.27 -6.15 47.89
CA ILE A 11 -8.71 -5.20 46.93
C ILE A 11 -7.61 -5.92 46.15
N ILE A 12 -7.74 -6.01 44.83
CA ILE A 12 -6.80 -6.71 43.95
C ILE A 12 -6.13 -5.68 43.05
N ILE A 13 -4.80 -5.60 43.14
CA ILE A 13 -3.98 -4.66 42.37
C ILE A 13 -2.96 -5.45 41.56
N VAL A 14 -3.03 -5.36 40.23
CA VAL A 14 -2.00 -5.91 39.33
C VAL A 14 -0.89 -4.89 39.15
N TYR A 15 0.33 -5.28 39.46
CA TYR A 15 1.52 -4.44 39.41
C TYR A 15 2.39 -4.80 38.20
N TYR A 16 2.85 -3.78 37.47
CA TYR A 16 3.88 -3.91 36.42
C TYR A 16 4.68 -2.59 36.28
N GLN A 17 5.91 -2.57 36.78
CA GLN A 17 6.91 -1.49 36.56
C GLN A 17 6.51 -0.07 37.04
N VAL A 18 5.57 0.05 37.97
CA VAL A 18 5.07 1.35 38.50
C VAL A 18 5.12 1.40 40.03
N LYS A 19 6.34 1.27 40.57
CA LYS A 19 6.55 1.01 42.02
C LYS A 19 6.06 2.17 42.89
N ASN A 20 6.39 3.40 42.50
CA ASN A 20 6.09 4.58 43.30
C ASN A 20 4.58 4.81 43.34
N GLU A 21 3.94 4.70 42.17
CA GLU A 21 2.49 4.81 42.01
C GLU A 21 1.76 3.78 42.88
N LEU A 22 2.19 2.51 42.84
CA LEU A 22 1.61 1.47 43.71
C LEU A 22 1.71 1.86 45.19
N PHE A 23 2.86 2.36 45.64
CA PHE A 23 3.04 2.71 47.06
C PHE A 23 2.17 3.90 47.47
N ASP A 24 2.00 4.88 46.58
CA ASP A 24 1.10 6.01 46.80
C ASP A 24 -0.36 5.56 46.82
N CYS A 25 -0.73 4.63 45.93
CA CYS A 25 -2.04 3.99 45.92
C CYS A 25 -2.34 3.28 47.25
N LEU A 26 -1.42 2.43 47.73
CA LEU A 26 -1.56 1.72 49.01
C LEU A 26 -1.67 2.69 50.19
N ASN A 27 -0.82 3.72 50.24
CA ASN A 27 -0.89 4.77 51.25
C ASN A 27 -2.25 5.49 51.23
N SER A 28 -2.78 5.80 50.05
CA SER A 28 -4.08 6.48 49.91
C SER A 28 -5.24 5.61 50.42
N ILE A 29 -5.19 4.29 50.18
CA ILE A 29 -6.19 3.33 50.70
C ILE A 29 -6.19 3.36 52.23
N TYR A 30 -5.03 3.19 52.87
CA TYR A 30 -4.95 3.21 54.34
C TYR A 30 -5.34 4.57 54.93
N SER A 31 -4.95 5.66 54.27
CA SER A 31 -5.27 7.03 54.71
C SER A 31 -6.77 7.34 54.61
N SER A 32 -7.49 6.65 53.71
CA SER A 32 -8.95 6.80 53.58
C SER A 32 -9.75 6.19 54.74
N LYS A 33 -9.10 5.42 55.64
CA LYS A 33 -9.68 4.78 56.82
C LYS A 33 -11.05 4.12 56.57
N PRO A 34 -11.15 3.11 55.67
CA PRO A 34 -12.41 2.44 55.38
C PRO A 34 -13.01 1.79 56.63
N ASN A 35 -14.33 1.87 56.79
CA ASN A 35 -15.05 1.23 57.90
C ASN A 35 -15.29 -0.27 57.65
N THR A 36 -15.44 -0.66 56.38
CA THR A 36 -15.66 -2.05 55.99
C THR A 36 -14.35 -2.84 56.07
N SER A 37 -14.37 -4.06 56.64
CA SER A 37 -13.17 -4.90 56.71
C SER A 37 -12.66 -5.28 55.31
N PHE A 38 -11.36 -5.13 55.08
CA PHE A 38 -10.74 -5.41 53.78
C PHE A 38 -9.38 -6.10 53.92
N GLU A 39 -8.95 -6.73 52.83
CA GLU A 39 -7.57 -7.16 52.60
C GLU A 39 -7.07 -6.62 51.25
N ILE A 40 -5.76 -6.51 51.09
CA ILE A 40 -5.13 -6.05 49.85
C ILE A 40 -4.23 -7.15 49.31
N LEU A 41 -4.42 -7.51 48.05
CA LEU A 41 -3.61 -8.46 47.30
C LEU A 41 -2.91 -7.72 46.16
N VAL A 42 -1.58 -7.76 46.13
CA VAL A 42 -0.77 -7.22 45.04
C VAL A 42 -0.23 -8.37 44.21
N VAL A 43 -0.63 -8.43 42.94
CA VAL A 43 -0.20 -9.43 41.96
C VAL A 43 0.91 -8.84 41.10
N ASP A 44 2.13 -9.31 41.29
CA ASP A 44 3.33 -8.79 40.62
C ASP A 44 3.56 -9.52 39.28
N ASN A 45 3.24 -8.84 38.17
CA ASN A 45 3.47 -9.29 36.80
C ASN A 45 4.87 -8.93 36.27
N ASP A 46 5.75 -8.27 37.04
CA ASP A 46 7.10 -7.96 36.60
C ASP A 46 8.02 -9.15 36.85
N GLU A 47 8.31 -9.93 35.81
CA GLU A 47 9.17 -11.12 35.90
C GLU A 47 10.64 -10.81 36.23
N VAL A 48 11.09 -9.56 36.04
CA VAL A 48 12.51 -9.18 36.15
C VAL A 48 12.82 -8.44 37.45
N LYS A 49 12.03 -7.40 37.78
CA LYS A 49 12.30 -6.51 38.92
C LYS A 49 11.17 -6.59 39.94
N THR A 50 11.15 -7.68 40.70
CA THR A 50 10.12 -7.92 41.72
C THR A 50 10.19 -6.91 42.86
N ILE A 51 9.04 -6.54 43.42
CA ILE A 51 8.96 -5.56 44.53
C ILE A 51 8.74 -6.19 45.91
N GLU A 52 8.79 -7.51 46.02
CA GLU A 52 8.37 -8.27 47.21
C GLU A 52 9.00 -7.76 48.52
N LYS A 53 10.33 -7.62 48.56
CA LYS A 53 11.06 -7.24 49.78
C LYS A 53 10.67 -5.83 50.25
N GLU A 54 10.61 -4.88 49.32
CA GLU A 54 10.24 -3.49 49.62
C GLU A 54 8.78 -3.37 50.04
N LEU A 55 7.87 -4.09 49.34
CA LEU A 55 6.45 -4.11 49.64
C LEU A 55 6.18 -4.70 51.02
N LYS A 56 6.77 -5.85 51.36
CA LYS A 56 6.61 -6.49 52.68
C LYS A 56 7.16 -5.63 53.82
N LYS A 57 8.28 -4.91 53.59
CA LYS A 57 8.86 -3.99 54.57
C LYS A 57 7.94 -2.80 54.85
N LYS A 58 7.38 -2.18 53.81
CA LYS A 58 6.58 -0.94 53.95
C LYS A 58 5.10 -1.22 54.28
N PHE A 59 4.56 -2.34 53.80
CA PHE A 59 3.15 -2.70 53.93
C PHE A 59 2.98 -4.17 54.36
N PRO A 60 3.31 -4.52 55.62
CA PRO A 60 3.32 -5.92 56.08
C PRO A 60 1.95 -6.62 56.06
N ARG A 61 0.85 -5.86 55.98
CA ARG A 61 -0.52 -6.39 55.88
C ARG A 61 -0.96 -6.70 54.43
N VAL A 62 -0.17 -6.32 53.42
CA VAL A 62 -0.47 -6.57 52.01
C VAL A 62 -0.01 -7.98 51.64
N LYS A 63 -0.91 -8.76 51.03
CA LYS A 63 -0.58 -10.08 50.50
C LYS A 63 0.08 -9.94 49.13
N TYR A 64 1.35 -10.27 49.05
CA TYR A 64 2.09 -10.32 47.79
C TYR A 64 1.85 -11.65 47.07
N ILE A 65 1.60 -11.60 45.77
CA ILE A 65 1.44 -12.76 44.89
C ILE A 65 2.35 -12.59 43.69
N LYS A 66 3.26 -13.53 43.49
CA LYS A 66 4.09 -13.55 42.28
C LYS A 66 3.31 -14.11 41.09
N SER A 67 3.41 -13.48 39.92
CA SER A 67 2.78 -13.93 38.68
C SER A 67 3.74 -13.88 37.49
N LYS A 68 3.42 -14.66 36.45
CA LYS A 68 3.94 -14.45 35.08
C LYS A 68 3.15 -13.33 34.42
N ASN A 69 3.76 -12.63 33.46
CA ASN A 69 3.09 -11.55 32.74
C ASN A 69 2.20 -12.09 31.61
N ASN A 70 1.04 -12.64 31.98
CA ASN A 70 0.02 -13.10 31.04
C ASN A 70 -1.06 -12.04 30.75
N GLY A 71 -0.82 -10.79 31.15
CA GLY A 71 -1.75 -9.69 30.95
C GLY A 71 -2.54 -9.28 32.20
N PHE A 72 -3.33 -8.20 32.06
CA PHE A 72 -4.07 -7.59 33.16
C PHE A 72 -5.19 -8.49 33.70
N GLY A 73 -6.01 -9.04 32.80
CA GLY A 73 -7.11 -9.94 33.18
C GLY A 73 -6.63 -11.20 33.90
N ALA A 74 -5.55 -11.83 33.41
CA ALA A 74 -4.95 -13.01 34.02
C ALA A 74 -4.39 -12.72 35.43
N GLY A 75 -3.71 -11.59 35.61
CA GLY A 75 -3.24 -11.16 36.94
C GLY A 75 -4.39 -10.94 37.92
N ASN A 76 -5.46 -10.29 37.47
CA ASN A 76 -6.67 -10.09 38.29
C ASN A 76 -7.36 -11.41 38.65
N ASN A 77 -7.48 -12.36 37.71
CA ASN A 77 -8.00 -13.70 37.97
C ASN A 77 -7.19 -14.43 39.05
N LEU A 78 -5.85 -14.34 39.00
CA LEU A 78 -4.99 -14.93 40.02
C LEU A 78 -5.22 -14.32 41.40
N GLY A 79 -5.34 -12.99 41.47
CA GLY A 79 -5.70 -12.28 42.69
C GLY A 79 -7.07 -12.71 43.23
N ALA A 80 -8.08 -12.83 42.37
CA ALA A 80 -9.44 -13.23 42.73
C ALA A 80 -9.51 -14.66 43.29
N LYS A 81 -8.70 -15.59 42.77
CA LYS A 81 -8.56 -16.95 43.31
C LYS A 81 -8.00 -16.95 44.74
N CYS A 82 -7.10 -16.02 45.05
CA CYS A 82 -6.47 -15.88 46.37
C CYS A 82 -7.26 -15.01 47.36
N ALA A 83 -8.33 -14.36 46.91
CA ALA A 83 -9.16 -13.43 47.68
C ALA A 83 -10.15 -14.16 48.59
N ARG A 84 -10.29 -13.68 49.83
CA ARG A 84 -11.21 -14.21 50.86
C ARG A 84 -12.47 -13.37 51.03
N GLY A 85 -12.49 -12.16 50.49
CA GLY A 85 -13.63 -11.26 50.54
C GLY A 85 -14.84 -11.75 49.75
N GLU A 86 -16.04 -11.40 50.23
CA GLU A 86 -17.30 -11.62 49.51
C GLU A 86 -17.40 -10.70 48.28
N TYR A 87 -16.71 -9.56 48.31
CA TYR A 87 -16.63 -8.59 47.22
C TYR A 87 -15.19 -8.42 46.77
N LEU A 88 -14.99 -8.37 45.45
CA LEU A 88 -13.71 -8.08 44.82
C LEU A 88 -13.70 -6.63 44.37
N PHE A 89 -12.63 -5.91 44.68
CA PHE A 89 -12.40 -4.56 44.18
C PHE A 89 -11.12 -4.55 43.35
N PHE A 90 -11.28 -4.52 42.02
CA PHE A 90 -10.16 -4.44 41.10
C PHE A 90 -9.72 -3.01 40.96
N LEU A 91 -8.43 -2.77 41.07
CA LEU A 91 -7.86 -1.43 41.15
C LEU A 91 -6.50 -1.36 40.46
N ASN A 92 -6.32 -0.34 39.64
CA ASN A 92 -5.02 -0.05 39.05
C ASN A 92 -4.04 0.58 40.05
N PRO A 93 -2.73 0.29 39.93
CA PRO A 93 -1.71 0.79 40.85
C PRO A 93 -1.47 2.31 40.74
N ASP A 94 -1.90 2.97 39.67
CA ASP A 94 -1.75 4.41 39.43
C ASP A 94 -2.99 5.21 39.85
N THR A 95 -3.59 4.84 40.98
CA THR A 95 -4.82 5.46 41.51
C THR A 95 -4.64 5.98 42.92
N LEU A 96 -5.39 7.02 43.29
CA LEU A 96 -5.43 7.57 44.64
C LEU A 96 -6.88 7.64 45.15
N PHE A 97 -7.11 7.09 46.33
CA PHE A 97 -8.42 7.12 47.00
C PHE A 97 -8.79 8.52 47.49
N ILE A 98 -10.06 8.88 47.32
CA ILE A 98 -10.64 10.09 47.91
C ILE A 98 -11.79 9.68 48.85
N ASN A 99 -11.71 10.12 50.11
CA ASN A 99 -12.77 9.96 51.11
C ASN A 99 -13.21 8.47 51.26
N ASN A 100 -14.47 8.24 51.65
CA ASN A 100 -15.07 6.91 51.88
C ASN A 100 -15.47 6.18 50.57
N ALA A 101 -14.64 6.24 49.52
CA ALA A 101 -14.97 5.66 48.21
C ALA A 101 -15.24 4.15 48.30
N LEU A 102 -14.43 3.40 49.04
CA LEU A 102 -14.59 1.94 49.21
C LEU A 102 -15.94 1.59 49.84
N ASP A 103 -16.24 2.21 50.99
CA ASP A 103 -17.48 1.97 51.74
C ASP A 103 -18.72 2.39 50.93
N THR A 104 -18.60 3.46 50.13
CA THR A 104 -19.69 3.95 49.27
C THR A 104 -20.02 2.93 48.18
N LEU A 105 -19.01 2.34 47.53
CA LEU A 105 -19.21 1.30 46.53
C LEU A 105 -19.78 0.02 47.17
N PHE A 106 -19.22 -0.39 48.31
CA PHE A 106 -19.69 -1.57 49.06
C PHE A 106 -21.14 -1.44 49.51
N SER A 107 -21.53 -0.31 50.11
CA SER A 107 -22.90 -0.03 50.53
C SER A 107 -23.88 -0.06 49.37
N PHE A 108 -23.44 0.38 48.17
CA PHE A 108 -24.27 0.33 46.97
C PHE A 108 -24.47 -1.10 46.46
N VAL A 109 -23.40 -1.89 46.28
CA VAL A 109 -23.51 -3.24 45.73
C VAL A 109 -24.16 -4.23 46.71
N SER A 110 -23.91 -4.10 48.02
CA SER A 110 -24.48 -4.99 49.05
C SER A 110 -25.99 -4.85 49.20
N LYS A 111 -26.54 -3.64 49.00
CA LYS A 111 -27.99 -3.38 49.09
C LYS A 111 -28.76 -3.77 47.82
N ASN A 112 -28.08 -4.05 46.71
CA ASN A 112 -28.72 -4.25 45.42
C ASN A 112 -28.32 -5.58 44.77
N LYS A 113 -29.19 -6.60 44.88
CA LYS A 113 -28.91 -7.97 44.38
C LYS A 113 -28.69 -8.08 42.86
N LYS A 114 -29.19 -7.12 42.07
CA LYS A 114 -29.04 -7.10 40.59
C LYS A 114 -27.84 -6.29 40.09
N VAL A 115 -26.99 -5.76 40.98
CA VAL A 115 -25.77 -5.07 40.57
C VAL A 115 -24.73 -6.10 40.16
N GLY A 116 -24.26 -5.98 38.92
CA GLY A 116 -23.13 -6.74 38.42
C GLY A 116 -21.82 -6.11 38.85
N VAL A 117 -21.60 -4.87 38.41
CA VAL A 117 -20.43 -4.06 38.76
C VAL A 117 -20.83 -2.66 39.19
N VAL A 118 -20.11 -2.08 40.16
CA VAL A 118 -20.17 -0.65 40.46
C VAL A 118 -18.78 -0.02 40.43
N ALA A 119 -18.62 1.08 39.68
CA ALA A 119 -17.40 1.85 39.58
C ALA A 119 -17.54 3.24 40.23
N PRO A 120 -16.45 3.81 40.76
CA PRO A 120 -16.41 5.21 41.16
C PRO A 120 -16.33 6.11 39.93
N VAL A 121 -16.50 7.40 40.14
CA VAL A 121 -16.12 8.40 39.14
C VAL A 121 -14.62 8.66 39.21
N LEU A 122 -13.97 8.67 38.04
CA LEU A 122 -12.55 8.94 37.90
C LEU A 122 -12.29 10.43 37.77
N LEU A 123 -11.31 10.93 38.52
CA LEU A 123 -10.82 12.31 38.46
C LEU A 123 -9.37 12.34 38.00
N ASP A 124 -8.97 13.44 37.33
CA ASP A 124 -7.56 13.72 37.03
C ASP A 124 -6.81 14.25 38.25
N GLU A 125 -5.49 14.44 38.12
CA GLU A 125 -4.63 15.01 39.17
C GLU A 125 -5.10 16.40 39.64
N LYS A 126 -5.81 17.13 38.77
CA LYS A 126 -6.40 18.45 39.06
C LYS A 126 -7.82 18.35 39.62
N LYS A 127 -8.29 17.14 39.96
CA LYS A 127 -9.63 16.82 40.49
C LYS A 127 -10.78 17.12 39.52
N ASN A 128 -10.51 17.27 38.22
CA ASN A 128 -11.55 17.37 37.20
C ASN A 128 -12.07 15.99 36.81
N TYR A 129 -13.32 15.92 36.38
CA TYR A 129 -13.90 14.69 35.86
C TYR A 129 -13.18 14.24 34.59
N TYR A 130 -12.79 12.96 34.53
CA TYR A 130 -12.41 12.37 33.25
C TYR A 130 -13.58 12.42 32.25
N PRO A 131 -13.31 12.74 30.97
CA PRO A 131 -14.37 12.80 29.97
C PRO A 131 -15.10 11.45 29.82
N MET A 132 -14.35 10.35 29.86
CA MET A 132 -14.84 8.99 29.63
C MET A 132 -14.95 8.26 30.97
N GLN A 133 -16.17 8.19 31.50
CA GLN A 133 -16.46 7.55 32.79
C GLN A 133 -17.03 6.13 32.64
N GLY A 134 -17.50 5.78 31.44
CA GLY A 134 -18.09 4.48 31.10
C GLY A 134 -18.81 4.58 29.76
N THR A 135 -19.28 3.45 29.23
CA THR A 135 -19.86 3.40 27.88
C THR A 135 -21.16 2.60 27.79
N SER A 136 -21.97 2.90 26.78
CA SER A 136 -23.00 1.97 26.29
C SER A 136 -22.35 0.73 25.66
N ALA A 137 -23.12 -0.31 25.36
CA ALA A 137 -22.63 -1.54 24.76
C ALA A 137 -21.77 -1.29 23.51
N LEU A 138 -20.57 -1.87 23.46
CA LEU A 138 -19.71 -1.78 22.31
C LEU A 138 -20.15 -2.82 21.27
N ASN A 139 -21.03 -2.40 20.36
CA ASN A 139 -21.45 -3.16 19.20
C ASN A 139 -20.85 -2.57 17.91
N PRO A 140 -20.87 -3.29 16.77
CA PRO A 140 -20.32 -2.81 15.51
C PRO A 140 -20.77 -1.40 15.12
N ALA A 141 -22.07 -1.10 15.20
CA ALA A 141 -22.59 0.23 14.88
C ALA A 141 -22.02 1.30 15.81
N ASN A 142 -22.11 1.09 17.13
CA ASN A 142 -21.56 2.01 18.12
C ASN A 142 -20.06 2.21 17.90
N ALA A 143 -19.30 1.15 17.60
CA ALA A 143 -17.88 1.24 17.31
C ALA A 143 -17.59 2.10 16.07
N LEU A 144 -18.31 1.88 14.97
CA LEU A 144 -18.15 2.66 13.75
C LEU A 144 -18.43 4.15 13.99
N PHE A 145 -19.53 4.48 14.69
CA PHE A 145 -19.92 5.87 14.89
C PHE A 145 -19.19 6.58 16.04
N SER A 146 -18.49 5.85 16.91
CA SER A 146 -17.74 6.43 18.04
C SER A 146 -16.21 6.32 17.96
N GLN A 147 -15.68 5.33 17.23
CA GLN A 147 -14.24 5.02 17.20
C GLN A 147 -13.62 5.06 15.78
N SER A 148 -14.41 5.13 14.71
CA SER A 148 -13.87 5.21 13.33
C SER A 148 -13.59 6.64 12.88
N LEU A 149 -13.15 6.81 11.63
CA LEU A 149 -13.06 8.13 10.99
C LEU A 149 -14.39 8.90 11.00
N ILE A 150 -15.53 8.19 10.99
CA ILE A 150 -16.88 8.80 11.03
C ILE A 150 -17.04 9.66 12.29
N SER A 151 -16.57 9.20 13.46
CA SER A 151 -16.68 9.98 14.70
C SER A 151 -15.82 11.24 14.68
N LYS A 152 -14.72 11.24 13.93
CA LYS A 152 -13.86 12.43 13.73
C LYS A 152 -14.46 13.45 12.76
N LEU A 153 -15.17 12.98 11.74
CA LEU A 153 -15.84 13.84 10.76
C LEU A 153 -17.17 14.39 11.30
N PHE A 154 -17.89 13.58 12.08
CA PHE A 154 -19.20 13.89 12.64
C PHE A 154 -19.18 13.72 14.17
N SER A 155 -18.37 14.54 14.85
CA SER A 155 -18.16 14.44 16.31
C SER A 155 -19.44 14.63 17.14
N ASN A 156 -20.42 15.36 16.61
CA ASN A 156 -21.70 15.66 17.25
C ASN A 156 -22.78 14.59 17.01
N ASN A 157 -22.45 13.43 16.42
CA ASN A 157 -23.46 12.42 16.11
C ASN A 157 -24.06 11.80 17.40
N LYS A 158 -25.37 11.55 17.38
CA LYS A 158 -26.14 11.09 18.56
C LYS A 158 -25.64 9.75 19.11
N ILE A 159 -25.15 8.87 18.22
CA ILE A 159 -24.63 7.53 18.61
C ILE A 159 -23.35 7.69 19.44
N ASN A 160 -22.43 8.56 19.03
CA ASN A 160 -21.19 8.86 19.75
C ASN A 160 -21.47 9.45 21.14
N LYS A 161 -22.39 10.43 21.24
CA LYS A 161 -22.79 11.01 22.53
C LYS A 161 -23.38 9.98 23.49
N LYS A 162 -24.32 9.16 22.99
CA LYS A 162 -24.95 8.09 23.77
C LYS A 162 -23.94 7.01 24.17
N TYR A 163 -23.02 6.66 23.28
CA TYR A 163 -22.00 5.67 23.54
C TYR A 163 -21.06 6.12 24.66
N TRP A 164 -20.51 7.33 24.58
CA TRP A 164 -19.59 7.88 25.59
C TRP A 164 -20.29 8.51 26.81
N GLN A 165 -21.61 8.44 26.89
CA GLN A 165 -22.41 9.02 27.99
C GLN A 165 -22.14 10.53 28.19
N LEU A 166 -21.92 11.29 27.12
CA LEU A 166 -21.48 12.69 27.21
C LEU A 166 -22.53 13.61 27.85
N ASP A 167 -23.82 13.26 27.76
CA ASP A 167 -24.93 14.05 28.31
C ASP A 167 -25.27 13.66 29.77
N TRP A 168 -24.49 12.76 30.39
CA TRP A 168 -24.76 12.33 31.76
C TRP A 168 -24.39 13.39 32.79
N ASN A 169 -25.38 13.80 33.60
CA ASN A 169 -25.14 14.60 34.80
C ASN A 169 -24.44 13.75 35.88
N ARG A 170 -23.12 13.92 35.99
CA ARG A 170 -22.18 13.21 36.88
C ARG A 170 -22.45 13.36 38.39
N ARG A 171 -23.63 13.86 38.79
CA ARG A 171 -24.12 13.89 40.18
C ARG A 171 -25.02 12.69 40.51
N ASN A 172 -25.64 12.09 39.51
CA ASN A 172 -26.59 10.98 39.68
C ASN A 172 -25.94 9.65 39.34
N VAL A 173 -26.30 8.59 40.07
CA VAL A 173 -25.90 7.22 39.72
C VAL A 173 -26.34 6.92 38.29
N LYS A 174 -25.46 6.28 37.51
CA LYS A 174 -25.71 6.00 36.09
C LYS A 174 -25.56 4.52 35.80
N SER A 175 -26.59 3.93 35.21
CA SER A 175 -26.45 2.63 34.59
C SER A 175 -25.70 2.75 33.26
N VAL A 176 -24.71 1.89 33.08
CA VAL A 176 -23.87 1.81 31.87
C VAL A 176 -23.71 0.35 31.48
N THR A 177 -23.23 0.08 30.27
CA THR A 177 -22.84 -1.29 29.90
C THR A 177 -21.45 -1.58 30.40
N ASN A 178 -20.48 -0.71 30.12
CA ASN A 178 -19.08 -0.90 30.53
C ASN A 178 -18.64 0.19 31.48
N VAL A 179 -17.95 -0.21 32.55
CA VAL A 179 -17.24 0.68 33.45
C VAL A 179 -15.74 0.68 33.10
N PRO A 180 -14.96 1.68 33.54
CA PRO A 180 -13.52 1.68 33.33
C PRO A 180 -12.86 0.55 34.13
N GLY A 181 -11.92 -0.16 33.51
CA GLY A 181 -11.13 -1.21 34.18
C GLY A 181 -10.21 -0.70 35.30
N THR A 182 -10.04 0.62 35.41
CA THR A 182 -9.22 1.29 36.42
C THR A 182 -9.61 0.98 37.86
N ALA A 183 -10.92 0.95 38.14
CA ALA A 183 -11.43 0.75 39.50
C ALA A 183 -12.89 0.30 39.45
N PHE A 184 -13.19 -0.89 39.96
CA PHE A 184 -14.58 -1.34 40.09
C PHE A 184 -14.77 -2.45 41.12
N MET A 185 -15.96 -2.50 41.71
CA MET A 185 -16.37 -3.51 42.69
C MET A 185 -17.38 -4.48 42.10
N ILE A 186 -17.22 -5.77 42.41
CA ILE A 186 -18.11 -6.85 42.01
C ILE A 186 -18.27 -7.85 43.15
N LYS A 187 -19.45 -8.46 43.27
CA LYS A 187 -19.65 -9.59 44.20
C LYS A 187 -18.91 -10.82 43.66
N LYS A 188 -18.13 -11.50 44.50
CA LYS A 188 -17.29 -12.64 44.08
C LYS A 188 -18.10 -13.73 43.38
N THR A 189 -19.30 -14.03 43.87
CA THR A 189 -20.20 -15.01 43.24
C THR A 189 -20.64 -14.62 41.83
N VAL A 190 -20.87 -13.33 41.55
CA VAL A 190 -21.17 -12.84 40.20
C VAL A 190 -19.95 -12.93 39.30
N TYR A 191 -18.77 -12.61 39.83
CA TYR A 191 -17.49 -12.73 39.10
C TYR A 191 -17.21 -14.19 38.71
N ASP A 192 -17.41 -15.12 39.63
CA ASP A 192 -17.23 -16.56 39.41
C ASP A 192 -18.29 -17.09 38.42
N GLU A 193 -19.56 -16.66 38.53
CA GLU A 193 -20.66 -17.06 37.64
C GLU A 193 -20.38 -16.72 36.16
N VAL A 194 -19.78 -15.54 35.91
CA VAL A 194 -19.44 -15.14 34.54
C VAL A 194 -18.11 -15.72 34.07
N GLY A 195 -17.31 -16.33 34.95
CA GLY A 195 -16.02 -16.94 34.65
C GLY A 195 -14.82 -15.99 34.71
N GLY A 196 -14.91 -14.88 35.45
CA GLY A 196 -13.83 -13.90 35.61
C GLY A 196 -13.42 -13.19 34.32
N PHE A 197 -12.22 -12.64 34.24
CA PHE A 197 -11.68 -12.05 33.02
C PHE A 197 -11.32 -13.14 31.98
N ASP A 198 -11.52 -12.85 30.70
CA ASP A 198 -11.03 -13.71 29.61
C ASP A 198 -9.53 -13.47 29.38
N GLU A 199 -8.71 -14.46 29.70
CA GLU A 199 -7.24 -14.39 29.64
C GLU A 199 -6.68 -14.34 28.20
N ASN A 200 -7.53 -14.50 27.18
CA ASN A 200 -7.12 -14.26 25.79
C ASN A 200 -6.89 -12.77 25.48
N PHE A 201 -7.39 -11.87 26.33
CA PHE A 201 -7.03 -10.46 26.31
C PHE A 201 -5.77 -10.24 27.17
N PHE A 202 -4.65 -9.92 26.51
CA PHE A 202 -3.45 -9.53 27.24
C PHE A 202 -3.62 -8.15 27.91
N LEU A 203 -4.19 -7.19 27.19
CA LEU A 203 -4.50 -5.85 27.67
C LEU A 203 -5.55 -5.19 26.75
N TYR A 204 -6.36 -4.31 27.31
CA TYR A 204 -7.51 -3.66 26.68
C TYR A 204 -8.65 -4.61 26.29
N PHE A 205 -9.89 -4.13 26.47
CA PHE A 205 -11.14 -4.84 26.15
C PHE A 205 -11.49 -6.02 27.06
N GLU A 206 -10.60 -6.46 27.97
CA GLU A 206 -10.93 -7.46 29.00
C GLU A 206 -12.08 -7.00 29.90
N GLU A 207 -12.12 -5.71 30.24
CA GLU A 207 -13.16 -5.09 31.04
C GLU A 207 -14.47 -4.93 30.25
N PHE A 208 -14.37 -4.65 28.94
CA PHE A 208 -15.54 -4.61 28.05
C PHE A 208 -16.18 -5.99 27.90
N ASP A 209 -15.37 -7.03 27.71
CA ASP A 209 -15.84 -8.42 27.64
C ASP A 209 -16.51 -8.85 28.96
N LEU A 210 -15.85 -8.62 30.11
CA LEU A 210 -16.40 -8.93 31.42
C LEU A 210 -17.74 -8.22 31.65
N CYS A 211 -17.78 -6.91 31.46
CA CYS A 211 -18.99 -6.11 31.62
C CYS A 211 -20.14 -6.59 30.72
N GLN A 212 -19.84 -6.93 29.47
CA GLN A 212 -20.85 -7.41 28.52
C GLN A 212 -21.36 -8.80 28.90
N ARG A 213 -20.51 -9.70 29.39
CA ARG A 213 -20.94 -11.02 29.90
C ARG A 213 -21.83 -10.89 31.14
N ILE A 214 -21.51 -9.96 32.04
CA ILE A 214 -22.31 -9.64 33.23
C ILE A 214 -23.71 -9.15 32.84
N VAL A 215 -23.79 -8.21 31.89
CA VAL A 215 -25.09 -7.72 31.39
C VAL A 215 -25.90 -8.82 30.71
N LYS A 216 -25.23 -9.71 29.95
CA LYS A 216 -25.90 -10.88 29.32
C LYS A 216 -26.49 -11.86 30.34
N LYS A 217 -25.97 -11.90 31.57
CA LYS A 217 -26.50 -12.69 32.69
C LYS A 217 -27.64 -12.00 33.45
N GLY A 218 -28.08 -10.82 33.00
CA GLY A 218 -29.22 -10.10 33.57
C GLY A 218 -28.87 -9.14 34.72
N TYR A 219 -27.58 -8.96 35.02
CA TYR A 219 -27.10 -7.96 35.96
C TYR A 219 -26.97 -6.58 35.31
N ALA A 220 -26.94 -5.53 36.13
CA ALA A 220 -26.74 -4.16 35.67
C ALA A 220 -25.45 -3.55 36.24
N ASN A 221 -24.71 -2.82 35.39
CA ASN A 221 -23.48 -2.14 35.79
C ASN A 221 -23.76 -0.66 36.05
N TYR A 222 -23.07 -0.08 37.03
CA TYR A 222 -23.31 1.27 37.50
C TYR A 222 -22.03 2.06 37.72
N ILE A 223 -22.14 3.39 37.57
CA ILE A 223 -21.16 4.35 38.07
C ILE A 223 -21.81 5.12 39.20
N ASN A 224 -21.17 5.13 40.37
CA ASN A 224 -21.64 5.83 41.55
C ASN A 224 -20.79 7.09 41.81
N PRO A 225 -21.29 8.30 41.51
CA PRO A 225 -20.52 9.55 41.63
C PRO A 225 -20.23 9.97 43.08
N LYS A 226 -20.86 9.33 44.07
CA LYS A 226 -20.51 9.53 45.49
C LYS A 226 -19.14 8.94 45.82
N ALA A 227 -18.69 7.91 45.08
CA ALA A 227 -17.35 7.37 45.17
C ALA A 227 -16.45 8.02 44.11
N LYS A 228 -15.26 8.48 44.51
CA LYS A 228 -14.32 9.19 43.64
C LYS A 228 -12.91 8.64 43.82
N ILE A 229 -12.20 8.47 42.72
CA ILE A 229 -10.80 8.04 42.69
C ILE A 229 -10.05 8.93 41.70
N ILE A 230 -8.85 9.38 42.08
CA ILE A 230 -7.93 10.04 41.14
C ILE A 230 -7.18 8.95 40.38
N HIS A 231 -7.04 9.09 39.07
CA HIS A 231 -6.23 8.20 38.24
C HIS A 231 -5.12 9.03 37.60
N LEU A 232 -3.87 8.58 37.71
CA LEU A 232 -2.67 9.29 37.24
C LEU A 232 -2.35 9.01 35.75
N TRP A 233 -3.07 8.04 35.14
CA TRP A 233 -3.07 7.58 33.74
C TRP A 233 -1.73 7.20 33.10
N GLU A 234 -1.78 6.12 32.32
CA GLU A 234 -0.72 5.66 31.39
C GLU A 234 0.69 5.53 32.00
N ARG A 235 0.84 5.39 33.32
CA ARG A 235 2.15 5.29 33.98
C ARG A 235 2.93 4.04 33.58
N SER A 236 2.21 2.93 33.39
CA SER A 236 2.76 1.65 32.92
C SER A 236 2.68 1.50 31.38
N THR A 237 1.50 1.78 30.79
CA THR A 237 1.27 1.58 29.35
C THR A 237 1.93 2.63 28.45
N GLY A 238 2.23 3.83 28.98
CA GLY A 238 2.92 4.89 28.24
C GLY A 238 4.35 4.52 27.83
N GLN A 239 4.96 3.57 28.53
CA GLN A 239 6.34 3.10 28.28
C GLN A 239 6.43 1.99 27.23
N ARG A 240 5.29 1.47 26.73
CA ARG A 240 5.24 0.36 25.78
C ARG A 240 5.21 0.83 24.33
N SER A 241 6.08 0.27 23.49
CA SER A 241 6.11 0.52 22.05
C SER A 241 5.02 -0.26 21.27
N ASP A 242 4.53 -1.36 21.82
CA ASP A 242 3.58 -2.29 21.19
C ASP A 242 2.10 -2.02 21.53
N LYS A 243 1.80 -0.93 22.26
CA LYS A 243 0.44 -0.63 22.77
C LYS A 243 -0.65 -0.63 21.68
N ASN A 244 -0.35 -0.07 20.51
CA ASN A 244 -1.29 0.02 19.40
C ASN A 244 -1.57 -1.35 18.77
N GLU A 245 -0.56 -2.22 18.72
CA GLU A 245 -0.70 -3.57 18.18
C GLU A 245 -1.57 -4.42 19.12
N ILE A 246 -1.28 -4.38 20.42
CA ILE A 246 -2.08 -5.07 21.44
C ILE A 246 -3.53 -4.57 21.40
N PHE A 247 -3.74 -3.25 21.38
CA PHE A 247 -5.09 -2.67 21.28
C PHE A 247 -5.84 -3.17 20.04
N ALA A 248 -5.18 -3.20 18.87
CA ALA A 248 -5.80 -3.70 17.64
C ALA A 248 -6.12 -5.19 17.69
N LYS A 249 -5.22 -6.00 18.27
CA LYS A 249 -5.41 -7.45 18.46
C LYS A 249 -6.58 -7.74 19.40
N SER A 250 -6.60 -7.08 20.56
CA SER A 250 -7.68 -7.20 21.55
C SER A 250 -9.02 -6.75 20.98
N ARG A 251 -9.09 -5.58 20.30
CA ARG A 251 -10.30 -5.11 19.64
C ARG A 251 -10.84 -6.11 18.62
N LYS A 252 -9.96 -6.67 17.78
CA LYS A 252 -10.33 -7.69 16.79
C LYS A 252 -10.90 -8.94 17.47
N TYR A 253 -10.25 -9.41 18.54
CA TYR A 253 -10.71 -10.58 19.30
C TYR A 253 -12.08 -10.30 19.96
N PHE A 254 -12.26 -9.15 20.60
CA PHE A 254 -13.54 -8.73 21.18
C PHE A 254 -14.69 -8.80 20.17
N PHE A 255 -14.55 -8.17 19.00
CA PHE A 255 -15.64 -8.20 18.03
C PHE A 255 -15.90 -9.60 17.47
N LYS A 256 -14.85 -10.41 17.27
CA LYS A 256 -15.04 -11.81 16.84
C LYS A 256 -15.76 -12.64 17.89
N LYS A 257 -15.41 -12.50 19.16
CA LYS A 257 -16.01 -13.22 20.29
C LYS A 257 -17.50 -12.88 20.44
N HIS A 258 -17.86 -11.59 20.39
CA HIS A 258 -19.23 -11.16 20.70
C HIS A 258 -20.17 -11.08 19.49
N TYR A 259 -19.66 -10.99 18.26
CA TYR A 259 -20.46 -10.77 17.05
C TYR A 259 -20.12 -11.73 15.89
N GLY A 260 -19.23 -12.71 16.12
CA GLY A 260 -18.82 -13.69 15.12
C GLY A 260 -17.69 -13.22 14.20
N SER A 261 -17.03 -14.18 13.54
CA SER A 261 -15.82 -13.94 12.75
C SER A 261 -16.02 -12.98 11.58
N PHE A 262 -17.16 -13.06 10.88
CA PHE A 262 -17.46 -12.24 9.71
C PHE A 262 -17.68 -10.77 10.10
N ALA A 263 -18.72 -10.50 10.91
CA ALA A 263 -19.02 -9.15 11.38
C ALA A 263 -17.85 -8.53 12.16
N GLY A 264 -17.14 -9.33 12.96
CA GLY A 264 -15.98 -8.83 13.70
C GLY A 264 -14.80 -8.44 12.82
N SER A 265 -14.55 -9.18 11.73
CA SER A 265 -13.49 -8.84 10.79
C SER A 265 -13.82 -7.58 9.98
N ILE A 266 -15.07 -7.45 9.51
CA ILE A 266 -15.54 -6.25 8.80
C ILE A 266 -15.46 -5.02 9.70
N THR A 267 -15.97 -5.12 10.93
CA THR A 267 -15.92 -4.01 11.90
C THR A 267 -14.47 -3.57 12.12
N ASN A 268 -13.55 -4.50 12.38
CA ASN A 268 -12.16 -4.14 12.58
C ASN A 268 -11.49 -3.54 11.34
N PHE A 269 -11.83 -4.01 10.13
CA PHE A 269 -11.35 -3.43 8.89
C PHE A 269 -11.82 -1.97 8.75
N LEU A 270 -13.12 -1.71 8.92
CA LEU A 270 -13.70 -0.37 8.83
C LEU A 270 -13.15 0.59 9.90
N LEU A 271 -12.92 0.10 11.12
CA LEU A 271 -12.26 0.88 12.18
C LEU A 271 -10.79 1.20 11.87
N GLY A 272 -10.16 0.44 10.96
CA GLY A 272 -8.80 0.68 10.47
C GLY A 272 -8.73 1.73 9.36
N ILE A 273 -9.86 2.11 8.74
CA ILE A 273 -9.89 3.11 7.66
C ILE A 273 -9.68 4.50 8.25
N GLY A 274 -8.52 5.10 7.98
CA GLY A 274 -8.17 6.45 8.36
C GLY A 274 -8.30 7.45 7.20
N LYS A 275 -7.98 8.72 7.48
CA LYS A 275 -8.00 9.80 6.47
C LYS A 275 -7.10 9.48 5.26
N LYS A 276 -5.95 8.86 5.50
CA LYS A 276 -4.94 8.57 4.47
C LYS A 276 -5.40 7.47 3.53
N GLU A 277 -6.07 6.45 4.05
CA GLU A 277 -6.66 5.36 3.28
C GLU A 277 -7.80 5.86 2.40
N VAL A 278 -8.64 6.77 2.89
CA VAL A 278 -9.69 7.43 2.09
C VAL A 278 -9.08 8.26 0.95
N ILE A 279 -8.03 9.04 1.22
CA ILE A 279 -7.33 9.81 0.18
C ILE A 279 -6.75 8.87 -0.88
N LEU A 280 -6.10 7.77 -0.48
CA LEU A 280 -5.59 6.78 -1.42
C LEU A 280 -6.71 6.16 -2.27
N ALA A 281 -7.84 5.81 -1.65
CA ALA A 281 -9.00 5.29 -2.38
C ALA A 281 -9.50 6.30 -3.42
N ALA A 282 -9.60 7.58 -3.07
CA ALA A 282 -9.95 8.64 -4.02
C ALA A 282 -8.95 8.75 -5.17
N ILE A 283 -7.64 8.68 -4.90
CA ILE A 283 -6.58 8.68 -5.93
C ILE A 283 -6.74 7.48 -6.88
N VAL A 284 -6.99 6.28 -6.34
CA VAL A 284 -7.19 5.06 -7.14
C VAL A 284 -8.46 5.16 -7.98
N THR A 285 -9.54 5.73 -7.44
CA THR A 285 -10.78 5.98 -8.19
C THR A 285 -10.55 6.97 -9.32
N ILE A 286 -9.84 8.08 -9.08
CA ILE A 286 -9.45 9.02 -10.13
C ILE A 286 -8.62 8.31 -11.20
N ALA A 287 -7.62 7.51 -10.79
CA ALA A 287 -6.80 6.74 -11.73
C ALA A 287 -7.63 5.78 -12.60
N ALA A 288 -8.65 5.15 -12.01
CA ALA A 288 -9.56 4.25 -12.71
C ALA A 288 -10.43 4.99 -13.74
N ILE A 289 -11.05 6.11 -13.33
CA ILE A 289 -11.84 6.96 -14.23
C ILE A 289 -10.96 7.43 -15.40
N LEU A 290 -9.78 8.00 -15.11
CA LEU A 290 -8.90 8.53 -16.15
C LEU A 290 -8.37 7.47 -17.11
N ARG A 291 -8.25 6.21 -16.69
CA ARG A 291 -7.77 5.14 -17.59
C ARG A 291 -8.92 4.51 -18.38
N LEU A 292 -10.07 4.26 -17.74
CA LEU A 292 -11.18 3.47 -18.32
C LEU A 292 -12.24 4.32 -19.06
N TYR A 293 -12.31 5.62 -18.80
CA TYR A 293 -13.31 6.49 -19.44
C TYR A 293 -13.14 6.53 -20.97
N GLN A 294 -14.21 6.18 -21.70
CA GLN A 294 -14.29 6.17 -23.17
C GLN A 294 -13.09 5.47 -23.84
N LEU A 295 -12.69 4.32 -23.32
CA LEU A 295 -11.44 3.66 -23.70
C LEU A 295 -11.31 3.42 -25.21
N SER A 296 -12.33 2.89 -25.89
CA SER A 296 -12.30 2.66 -27.35
C SER A 296 -12.14 3.94 -28.17
N GLY A 297 -12.70 5.05 -27.70
CA GLY A 297 -12.58 6.37 -28.33
C GLY A 297 -11.26 7.08 -28.04
N ARG A 298 -10.43 6.50 -27.16
CA ARG A 298 -9.23 7.17 -26.62
C ARG A 298 -7.98 6.30 -26.64
N MET A 299 -8.05 5.02 -26.96
CA MET A 299 -6.86 4.18 -27.11
C MET A 299 -6.27 4.30 -28.52
N SER A 300 -4.96 4.28 -28.63
CA SER A 300 -4.24 4.07 -29.89
C SER A 300 -4.36 2.61 -30.34
N PHE A 301 -4.46 2.39 -31.66
CA PHE A 301 -4.54 1.06 -32.26
C PHE A 301 -3.93 1.04 -33.68
N PHE A 302 -2.63 1.32 -33.76
CA PHE A 302 -1.87 1.34 -35.00
C PHE A 302 -1.29 -0.05 -35.36
N GLY A 303 -0.63 -0.14 -36.51
CA GLY A 303 -0.08 -1.36 -37.09
C GLY A 303 0.62 -2.32 -36.14
N ASP A 304 1.62 -1.87 -35.38
CA ASP A 304 2.38 -2.76 -34.48
C ASP A 304 1.54 -3.34 -33.34
N ILE A 305 0.55 -2.59 -32.84
CA ILE A 305 -0.41 -3.13 -31.88
C ILE A 305 -1.17 -4.27 -32.55
N ALA A 306 -1.67 -4.04 -33.76
CA ALA A 306 -2.42 -5.06 -34.48
C ALA A 306 -1.58 -6.27 -34.87
N TRP A 307 -0.28 -6.12 -35.13
CA TRP A 307 0.66 -7.23 -35.31
C TRP A 307 0.60 -8.20 -34.12
N PHE A 308 0.64 -7.69 -32.89
CA PHE A 308 0.51 -8.53 -31.70
C PHE A 308 -0.87 -9.19 -31.59
N TYR A 309 -1.93 -8.49 -32.00
CA TYR A 309 -3.29 -9.04 -31.97
C TYR A 309 -3.49 -10.14 -33.02
N LEU A 310 -2.93 -9.99 -34.22
CA LEU A 310 -2.91 -11.01 -35.27
C LEU A 310 -2.07 -12.22 -34.83
N SER A 311 -0.87 -11.99 -34.30
CA SER A 311 -0.01 -13.06 -33.78
C SER A 311 -0.67 -13.82 -32.62
N ALA A 312 -1.34 -13.10 -31.71
CA ALA A 312 -2.11 -13.70 -30.62
C ALA A 312 -3.33 -14.48 -31.12
N ARG A 313 -4.01 -14.00 -32.16
CA ARG A 313 -5.09 -14.72 -32.85
C ARG A 313 -4.57 -16.01 -33.46
N ASP A 314 -3.48 -15.96 -34.21
CA ASP A 314 -2.94 -17.11 -34.94
C ASP A 314 -2.39 -18.18 -33.99
N LEU A 315 -1.88 -17.78 -32.82
CA LEU A 315 -1.56 -18.70 -31.74
C LEU A 315 -2.78 -19.52 -31.27
N ILE A 316 -3.96 -18.90 -31.18
CA ILE A 316 -5.18 -19.58 -30.71
C ILE A 316 -5.85 -20.38 -31.83
N ILE A 317 -5.97 -19.80 -33.03
CA ILE A 317 -6.73 -20.37 -34.14
C ILE A 317 -5.89 -21.38 -34.92
N SER A 318 -4.67 -20.99 -35.29
CA SER A 318 -3.78 -21.77 -36.16
C SER A 318 -2.78 -22.61 -35.37
N GLN A 319 -2.75 -22.48 -34.04
CA GLN A 319 -1.80 -23.16 -33.14
C GLN A 319 -0.32 -22.84 -33.44
N THR A 320 -0.06 -21.72 -34.11
CA THR A 320 1.29 -21.25 -34.42
C THR A 320 1.90 -20.61 -33.16
N ILE A 321 2.91 -21.25 -32.55
CA ILE A 321 3.54 -20.72 -31.34
C ILE A 321 4.63 -19.69 -31.71
N PRO A 322 4.42 -18.37 -31.45
CA PRO A 322 5.45 -17.38 -31.73
C PRO A 322 6.58 -17.50 -30.70
N LEU A 323 7.77 -17.89 -31.14
CA LEU A 323 8.93 -18.01 -30.26
C LEU A 323 9.61 -16.65 -29.96
N VAL A 324 9.31 -15.62 -30.76
CA VAL A 324 9.78 -14.24 -30.61
C VAL A 324 8.67 -13.24 -30.95
N GLY A 325 8.82 -12.00 -30.50
CA GLY A 325 7.97 -10.87 -30.83
C GLY A 325 8.42 -10.13 -32.10
N ILE A 326 7.89 -8.92 -32.28
CA ILE A 326 8.22 -8.03 -33.39
C ILE A 326 9.73 -7.71 -33.43
N THR A 327 10.26 -7.45 -34.62
CA THR A 327 11.63 -6.97 -34.81
C THR A 327 11.80 -5.56 -34.26
N THR A 328 12.98 -5.28 -33.72
CA THR A 328 13.41 -3.91 -33.39
C THR A 328 13.80 -3.15 -34.66
N SER A 329 14.29 -1.91 -34.52
CA SER A 329 14.92 -1.16 -35.61
C SER A 329 16.11 -1.88 -36.25
N HIS A 330 16.65 -2.89 -35.58
CA HIS A 330 17.58 -3.85 -36.15
C HIS A 330 16.79 -5.11 -36.52
N THR A 331 16.68 -5.40 -37.82
CA THR A 331 15.88 -6.51 -38.35
C THR A 331 16.33 -7.90 -37.89
N TRP A 332 17.57 -8.03 -37.42
CA TRP A 332 18.11 -9.28 -36.87
C TRP A 332 17.80 -9.49 -35.37
N LEU A 333 17.14 -8.53 -34.71
CA LEU A 333 16.89 -8.54 -33.28
C LEU A 333 15.39 -8.44 -33.00
N HIS A 334 14.85 -9.48 -32.38
CA HIS A 334 13.45 -9.58 -32.00
C HIS A 334 13.24 -9.36 -30.49
N GLN A 335 12.09 -8.80 -30.14
CA GLN A 335 11.59 -8.77 -28.76
C GLN A 335 11.13 -10.16 -28.31
N GLY A 336 10.81 -10.34 -27.03
CA GLY A 336 10.27 -11.59 -26.50
C GLY A 336 8.78 -11.81 -26.81
N PRO A 337 8.29 -13.06 -26.78
CA PRO A 337 6.89 -13.36 -27.14
C PRO A 337 5.90 -13.26 -25.98
N LEU A 338 6.35 -12.99 -24.75
CA LEU A 338 5.50 -13.04 -23.55
C LEU A 338 4.28 -12.13 -23.63
N TRP A 339 4.40 -10.97 -24.27
CA TRP A 339 3.25 -10.08 -24.49
C TRP A 339 2.18 -10.74 -25.38
N THR A 340 2.59 -11.40 -26.46
CA THR A 340 1.68 -12.13 -27.34
C THR A 340 0.95 -13.24 -26.59
N TYR A 341 1.65 -14.00 -25.74
CA TYR A 341 1.05 -15.07 -24.95
C TYR A 341 0.01 -14.54 -23.96
N LEU A 342 0.33 -13.46 -23.25
CA LEU A 342 -0.61 -12.80 -22.34
C LEU A 342 -1.83 -12.27 -23.10
N LEU A 343 -1.61 -11.64 -24.25
CA LEU A 343 -2.67 -11.10 -25.07
C LEU A 343 -3.58 -12.19 -25.65
N ALA A 344 -3.02 -13.32 -26.09
CA ALA A 344 -3.78 -14.46 -26.61
C ALA A 344 -4.75 -15.04 -25.58
N LEU A 345 -4.29 -15.22 -24.33
CA LEU A 345 -5.15 -15.65 -23.23
C LEU A 345 -6.30 -14.67 -22.97
N LEU A 346 -6.03 -13.37 -23.05
CA LEU A 346 -7.06 -12.35 -22.83
C LEU A 346 -8.05 -12.29 -24.00
N LEU A 347 -7.56 -12.30 -25.25
CA LEU A 347 -8.40 -12.23 -26.43
C LEU A 347 -9.33 -13.44 -26.55
N SER A 348 -8.88 -14.64 -26.17
CA SER A 348 -9.73 -15.84 -26.20
C SER A 348 -10.92 -15.76 -25.25
N ILE A 349 -10.76 -15.12 -24.08
CA ILE A 349 -11.84 -14.91 -23.10
C ILE A 349 -12.85 -13.87 -23.58
N PHE A 350 -12.41 -12.87 -24.34
CA PHE A 350 -13.22 -11.71 -24.74
C PHE A 350 -13.53 -11.67 -26.25
N ASN A 351 -13.68 -12.84 -26.89
CA ASN A 351 -14.07 -12.98 -28.30
C ASN A 351 -13.27 -12.08 -29.25
N PHE A 352 -11.95 -12.02 -29.06
CA PHE A 352 -11.02 -11.23 -29.85
C PHE A 352 -11.39 -9.75 -29.98
N SER A 353 -12.05 -9.18 -28.98
CA SER A 353 -12.42 -7.76 -29.01
C SER A 353 -11.16 -6.87 -29.03
N PRO A 354 -11.05 -5.89 -29.94
CA PRO A 354 -9.85 -5.05 -30.10
C PRO A 354 -9.58 -4.12 -28.90
N VAL A 355 -10.56 -3.88 -28.02
CA VAL A 355 -10.38 -3.07 -26.80
C VAL A 355 -9.84 -3.87 -25.62
N THR A 356 -9.83 -5.21 -25.70
CA THR A 356 -9.49 -6.11 -24.60
C THR A 356 -8.13 -5.82 -23.99
N GLY A 357 -7.08 -5.70 -24.82
CA GLY A 357 -5.74 -5.42 -24.31
C GLY A 357 -5.67 -4.08 -23.57
N ALA A 358 -6.47 -3.08 -24.00
CA ALA A 358 -6.45 -1.75 -23.40
C ALA A 358 -7.09 -1.76 -22.01
N TYR A 359 -8.14 -2.57 -21.81
CA TYR A 359 -8.70 -2.81 -20.47
C TYR A 359 -7.66 -3.43 -19.55
N PHE A 360 -6.94 -4.44 -20.04
CA PHE A 360 -5.88 -5.08 -19.28
C PHE A 360 -4.77 -4.10 -18.90
N THR A 361 -4.18 -3.36 -19.84
CA THR A 361 -3.12 -2.39 -19.54
C THR A 361 -3.61 -1.24 -18.66
N SER A 362 -4.87 -0.83 -18.80
CA SER A 362 -5.49 0.19 -17.94
C SER A 362 -5.59 -0.30 -16.50
N ILE A 363 -6.04 -1.54 -16.28
CA ILE A 363 -6.10 -2.16 -14.94
C ILE A 363 -4.70 -2.30 -14.34
N ILE A 364 -3.72 -2.72 -15.14
CA ILE A 364 -2.31 -2.76 -14.71
C ILE A 364 -1.82 -1.36 -14.30
N GLY A 365 -2.17 -0.31 -15.05
CA GLY A 365 -1.87 1.07 -14.71
C GLY A 365 -2.48 1.51 -13.36
N ILE A 366 -3.72 1.08 -13.07
CA ILE A 366 -4.39 1.34 -11.78
C ILE A 366 -3.68 0.60 -10.64
N ILE A 367 -3.32 -0.66 -10.83
CA ILE A 367 -2.54 -1.45 -9.85
C ILE A 367 -1.19 -0.75 -9.59
N THR A 368 -0.55 -0.23 -10.63
CA THR A 368 0.75 0.46 -10.53
C THR A 368 0.68 1.69 -9.63
N VAL A 369 -0.43 2.44 -9.63
CA VAL A 369 -0.66 3.57 -8.69
C VAL A 369 -0.53 3.12 -7.24
N PHE A 370 -1.11 1.97 -6.89
CA PHE A 370 -1.03 1.41 -5.53
C PHE A 370 0.40 0.94 -5.18
N ILE A 371 1.11 0.33 -6.13
CA ILE A 371 2.50 -0.10 -5.92
C ILE A 371 3.41 1.13 -5.72
N ILE A 372 3.22 2.20 -6.49
CA ILE A 372 3.95 3.47 -6.32
C ILE A 372 3.66 4.11 -4.95
N TYR A 373 2.39 4.12 -4.51
CA TYR A 373 2.05 4.50 -3.14
C TYR A 373 2.84 3.68 -2.12
N LYS A 374 2.91 2.35 -2.30
CA LYS A 374 3.61 1.44 -1.39
C LYS A 374 5.11 1.70 -1.36
N ILE A 375 5.74 2.03 -2.50
CA ILE A 375 7.15 2.44 -2.55
C ILE A 375 7.35 3.71 -1.70
N GLY A 376 6.59 4.77 -2.01
CA GLY A 376 6.70 6.04 -1.30
C GLY A 376 6.45 5.93 0.21
N LYS A 377 5.42 5.16 0.60
CA LYS A 377 5.07 4.90 2.01
C LYS A 377 6.14 4.12 2.76
N SER A 378 6.63 3.03 2.18
CA SER A 378 7.48 2.05 2.89
C SER A 378 8.91 2.52 3.09
N TYR A 379 9.41 3.36 2.18
CA TYR A 379 10.81 3.80 2.19
C TYR A 379 11.02 5.28 2.50
N PHE A 380 9.94 6.06 2.52
CA PHE A 380 10.00 7.49 2.83
C PHE A 380 8.92 7.87 3.84
N SER A 381 7.74 8.31 3.39
CA SER A 381 6.64 8.68 4.27
C SER A 381 5.29 8.46 3.59
N VAL A 382 4.21 8.39 4.39
CA VAL A 382 2.85 8.26 3.83
C VAL A 382 2.50 9.40 2.89
N ASN A 383 2.98 10.63 3.16
CA ASN A 383 2.73 11.78 2.30
C ASN A 383 3.42 11.62 0.94
N VAL A 384 4.68 11.19 0.94
CA VAL A 384 5.41 10.87 -0.31
C VAL A 384 4.67 9.80 -1.09
N GLY A 385 4.18 8.74 -0.43
CA GLY A 385 3.35 7.72 -1.07
C GLY A 385 2.09 8.30 -1.73
N LEU A 386 1.33 9.13 -1.01
CA LEU A 386 0.11 9.75 -1.54
C LEU A 386 0.40 10.71 -2.70
N ILE A 387 1.42 11.55 -2.59
CA ILE A 387 1.81 12.50 -3.65
C ILE A 387 2.30 11.73 -4.89
N SER A 388 3.17 10.71 -4.72
CA SER A 388 3.66 9.89 -5.84
C SER A 388 2.52 9.21 -6.58
N ALA A 389 1.57 8.63 -5.83
CA ALA A 389 0.40 7.97 -6.40
C ALA A 389 -0.51 8.97 -7.12
N PHE A 390 -0.72 10.15 -6.57
CA PHE A 390 -1.56 11.18 -7.20
C PHE A 390 -0.94 11.73 -8.50
N LEU A 391 0.38 12.03 -8.49
CA LEU A 391 1.10 12.46 -9.69
C LEU A 391 1.05 11.38 -10.78
N TYR A 392 1.30 10.12 -10.43
CA TYR A 392 1.23 9.01 -11.39
C TYR A 392 -0.21 8.73 -11.88
N ALA A 393 -1.21 8.86 -10.99
CA ALA A 393 -2.61 8.66 -11.33
C ALA A 393 -3.11 9.66 -12.37
N THR A 394 -2.68 10.92 -12.23
CA THR A 394 -3.13 12.06 -13.03
C THR A 394 -2.17 12.45 -14.16
N SER A 395 -1.03 11.76 -14.33
CA SER A 395 -0.05 12.05 -15.37
C SER A 395 -0.58 11.75 -16.78
N PRO A 396 -0.64 12.74 -17.70
CA PRO A 396 -1.20 12.54 -19.04
C PRO A 396 -0.44 11.51 -19.88
N LEU A 397 0.90 11.58 -19.89
CA LEU A 397 1.74 10.59 -20.58
C LEU A 397 1.53 9.17 -20.03
N VAL A 398 1.54 9.02 -18.71
CA VAL A 398 1.34 7.70 -18.06
C VAL A 398 -0.04 7.13 -18.38
N VAL A 399 -1.08 7.97 -18.39
CA VAL A 399 -2.44 7.53 -18.73
C VAL A 399 -2.55 7.15 -20.21
N ALA A 400 -1.92 7.89 -21.12
CA ALA A 400 -1.85 7.53 -22.54
C ALA A 400 -1.19 6.15 -22.74
N HIS A 401 -0.05 5.92 -22.11
CA HIS A 401 0.61 4.60 -22.12
C HIS A 401 -0.27 3.49 -21.52
N ALA A 402 -0.96 3.76 -20.42
CA ALA A 402 -1.83 2.75 -19.79
C ALA A 402 -3.05 2.37 -20.66
N ARG A 403 -3.54 3.30 -21.49
CA ARG A 403 -4.62 3.05 -22.46
C ARG A 403 -4.14 2.31 -23.71
N MET A 404 -2.84 2.27 -23.95
CA MET A 404 -2.25 1.65 -25.13
C MET A 404 -1.91 0.17 -24.84
N PRO A 405 -2.52 -0.79 -25.56
CA PRO A 405 -2.25 -2.22 -25.38
C PRO A 405 -0.97 -2.64 -26.11
N PHE A 406 0.17 -2.20 -25.59
CA PHE A 406 1.46 -2.39 -26.23
C PHE A 406 2.45 -3.11 -25.31
N ILE A 407 3.49 -3.66 -25.90
CA ILE A 407 4.50 -4.48 -25.21
C ILE A 407 5.16 -3.74 -24.04
N THR A 408 5.33 -2.42 -24.14
CA THR A 408 5.96 -1.58 -23.10
C THR A 408 5.03 -1.24 -21.94
N SER A 409 3.73 -1.50 -22.03
CA SER A 409 2.74 -1.04 -21.05
C SER A 409 2.84 -1.74 -19.69
N LEU A 410 3.49 -2.91 -19.62
CA LEU A 410 3.75 -3.61 -18.36
C LEU A 410 5.01 -3.13 -17.64
N ILE A 411 5.92 -2.42 -18.34
CA ILE A 411 7.22 -2.01 -17.80
C ILE A 411 7.08 -1.17 -16.51
N PRO A 412 6.18 -0.16 -16.41
CA PRO A 412 6.07 0.63 -15.18
C PRO A 412 5.70 -0.20 -13.95
N LEU A 413 4.82 -1.20 -14.09
CA LEU A 413 4.47 -2.11 -12.99
C LEU A 413 5.67 -2.96 -12.60
N LEU A 414 6.31 -3.61 -13.58
CA LEU A 414 7.42 -4.51 -13.34
C LEU A 414 8.62 -3.77 -12.73
N VAL A 415 8.92 -2.55 -13.18
CA VAL A 415 9.96 -1.70 -12.58
C VAL A 415 9.58 -1.26 -11.17
N SER A 416 8.30 -0.96 -10.91
CA SER A 416 7.84 -0.62 -9.56
C SER A 416 8.03 -1.80 -8.58
N ILE A 417 7.69 -3.01 -9.01
CA ILE A 417 7.91 -4.23 -8.21
C ILE A 417 9.41 -4.52 -8.07
N LEU A 418 10.18 -4.29 -9.14
CA LEU A 418 11.64 -4.43 -9.13
C LEU A 418 12.28 -3.49 -8.11
N LEU A 419 11.85 -2.22 -8.03
CA LEU A 419 12.31 -1.28 -7.01
C LEU A 419 12.04 -1.80 -5.59
N LEU A 420 10.81 -2.27 -5.30
CA LEU A 420 10.49 -2.88 -4.00
C LEU A 420 11.37 -4.09 -3.68
N ALA A 421 11.62 -4.94 -4.68
CA ALA A 421 12.45 -6.12 -4.54
C ALA A 421 13.92 -5.75 -4.31
N VAL A 422 14.47 -4.78 -5.06
CA VAL A 422 15.82 -4.27 -4.89
C VAL A 422 15.99 -3.65 -3.50
N PHE A 423 15.06 -2.81 -3.05
CA PHE A 423 15.13 -2.25 -1.70
C PHE A 423 15.13 -3.32 -0.62
N SER A 424 14.29 -4.35 -0.76
CA SER A 424 14.18 -5.44 0.23
C SER A 424 15.42 -6.35 0.20
N TRP A 425 15.94 -6.60 -1.00
CA TRP A 425 17.18 -7.35 -1.21
C TRP A 425 18.37 -6.64 -0.56
N LEU A 426 18.57 -5.36 -0.86
CA LEU A 426 19.69 -4.56 -0.34
C LEU A 426 19.61 -4.34 1.18
N LYS A 427 18.43 -4.44 1.78
CA LYS A 427 18.24 -4.48 3.26
C LYS A 427 18.58 -5.83 3.91
N GLY A 428 18.99 -6.84 3.14
CA GLY A 428 19.51 -8.11 3.66
C GLY A 428 18.64 -9.34 3.37
N SER A 429 17.51 -9.20 2.67
CA SER A 429 16.61 -10.32 2.37
C SER A 429 17.02 -11.03 1.07
N LYS A 430 17.93 -12.02 1.14
CA LYS A 430 18.50 -12.71 -0.04
C LYS A 430 17.48 -13.28 -1.04
N ASN A 431 16.30 -13.69 -0.57
CA ASN A 431 15.27 -14.28 -1.44
C ASN A 431 14.75 -13.30 -2.50
N TYR A 432 14.79 -11.99 -2.22
CA TYR A 432 14.39 -10.97 -3.18
C TYR A 432 15.37 -10.84 -4.35
N PHE A 433 16.61 -11.33 -4.24
CA PHE A 433 17.52 -11.39 -5.40
C PHE A 433 16.93 -12.22 -6.55
N PHE A 434 16.33 -13.37 -6.24
CA PHE A 434 15.70 -14.22 -7.26
C PHE A 434 14.46 -13.54 -7.88
N VAL A 435 13.75 -12.73 -7.10
CA VAL A 435 12.64 -11.91 -7.61
C VAL A 435 13.18 -10.83 -8.54
N VAL A 436 14.25 -10.13 -8.16
CA VAL A 436 14.96 -9.15 -8.99
C VAL A 436 15.41 -9.79 -10.31
N PHE A 437 16.08 -10.95 -10.25
CA PHE A 437 16.56 -11.67 -11.43
C PHE A 437 15.42 -12.10 -12.35
N CYS A 438 14.34 -12.65 -11.80
CA CYS A 438 13.13 -13.01 -12.54
C CYS A 438 12.52 -11.79 -13.25
N LEU A 439 12.32 -10.68 -12.52
CA LEU A 439 11.76 -9.45 -13.09
C LEU A 439 12.64 -8.86 -14.20
N MET A 440 13.96 -8.96 -14.07
CA MET A 440 14.90 -8.51 -15.09
C MET A 440 14.78 -9.31 -16.40
N LEU A 441 14.57 -10.62 -16.32
CA LEU A 441 14.31 -11.47 -17.50
C LEU A 441 12.94 -11.22 -18.13
N LEU A 442 11.92 -10.98 -17.29
CA LEU A 442 10.60 -10.57 -17.78
C LEU A 442 10.69 -9.23 -18.52
N LEU A 443 11.38 -8.23 -17.95
CA LEU A 443 11.58 -6.93 -18.57
C LEU A 443 12.29 -7.03 -19.92
N TYR A 444 13.31 -7.90 -20.05
CA TYR A 444 13.98 -8.17 -21.32
C TYR A 444 13.02 -8.67 -22.41
N ASN A 445 12.02 -9.47 -22.05
CA ASN A 445 11.03 -9.96 -23.01
C ASN A 445 10.11 -8.84 -23.53
N PHE A 446 9.92 -7.76 -22.78
CA PHE A 446 9.04 -6.67 -23.17
C PHE A 446 9.76 -5.58 -23.95
N GLU A 447 10.95 -5.18 -23.52
CA GLU A 447 11.71 -4.15 -24.23
C GLU A 447 13.19 -4.25 -23.92
N LEU A 448 14.01 -4.33 -24.97
CA LEU A 448 15.46 -4.43 -24.89
C LEU A 448 16.09 -3.26 -24.13
N ALA A 449 15.56 -2.04 -24.24
CA ALA A 449 16.09 -0.89 -23.51
C ALA A 449 16.10 -1.09 -21.98
N THR A 450 15.28 -2.02 -21.46
CA THR A 450 15.29 -2.38 -20.04
C THR A 450 16.59 -3.03 -19.59
N GLN A 451 17.46 -3.43 -20.52
CA GLN A 451 18.78 -3.94 -20.23
C GLN A 451 19.69 -2.96 -19.48
N SER A 452 19.42 -1.65 -19.58
CA SER A 452 20.14 -0.67 -18.77
C SER A 452 20.01 -0.93 -17.27
N LEU A 453 18.94 -1.63 -16.82
CA LEU A 453 18.77 -2.02 -15.42
C LEU A 453 19.68 -3.19 -15.01
N TRP A 454 20.15 -4.04 -15.94
CA TRP A 454 21.14 -5.07 -15.62
C TRP A 454 22.45 -4.46 -15.14
N ILE A 455 22.86 -3.32 -15.72
CA ILE A 455 24.04 -2.56 -15.29
C ILE A 455 23.88 -2.12 -13.82
N ILE A 456 22.69 -1.70 -13.43
CA ILE A 456 22.37 -1.30 -12.05
C ILE A 456 22.50 -2.48 -11.09
N ILE A 457 21.90 -3.63 -11.44
CA ILE A 457 21.97 -4.83 -10.60
C ILE A 457 23.41 -5.33 -10.48
N PHE A 458 24.16 -5.34 -11.59
CA PHE A 458 25.57 -5.71 -11.62
C PHE A 458 26.42 -4.79 -10.72
N PHE A 459 26.20 -3.47 -10.80
CA PHE A 459 26.85 -2.50 -9.93
C PHE A 459 26.63 -2.81 -8.43
N PHE A 460 25.39 -3.13 -8.03
CA PHE A 460 25.11 -3.51 -6.65
C PHE A 460 25.74 -4.85 -6.24
N LEU A 461 25.81 -5.83 -7.15
CA LEU A 461 26.51 -7.10 -6.91
C LEU A 461 28.01 -6.87 -6.67
N VAL A 462 28.67 -6.08 -7.53
CA VAL A 462 30.10 -5.76 -7.41
C VAL A 462 30.39 -5.05 -6.09
N ILE A 463 29.62 -4.01 -5.75
CA ILE A 463 29.79 -3.30 -4.47
C ILE A 463 29.57 -4.23 -3.30
N GLY A 464 28.49 -5.02 -3.33
CA GLY A 464 28.18 -5.99 -2.29
C GLY A 464 29.28 -7.02 -2.08
N PHE A 465 29.91 -7.48 -3.16
CA PHE A 465 31.05 -8.39 -3.12
C PHE A 465 32.30 -7.73 -2.56
N ILE A 466 32.66 -6.52 -3.02
CA ILE A 466 33.79 -5.73 -2.48
C ILE A 466 33.63 -5.49 -0.98
N LYS A 467 32.40 -5.22 -0.53
CA LYS A 467 32.06 -5.02 0.89
C LYS A 467 31.89 -6.32 1.67
N LYS A 468 32.04 -7.49 1.02
CA LYS A 468 31.85 -8.83 1.61
C LYS A 468 30.51 -8.98 2.33
N ASP A 469 29.44 -8.43 1.76
CA ASP A 469 28.12 -8.50 2.38
C ASP A 469 27.62 -9.96 2.41
N LYS A 470 27.24 -10.45 3.60
CA LYS A 470 26.89 -11.86 3.85
C LYS A 470 25.74 -12.35 2.97
N PHE A 471 24.78 -11.48 2.61
CA PHE A 471 23.68 -11.92 1.74
C PHE A 471 24.11 -12.04 0.26
N ILE A 472 25.12 -11.29 -0.18
CA ILE A 472 25.67 -11.34 -1.54
C ILE A 472 26.57 -12.57 -1.69
N THR A 473 27.45 -12.82 -0.72
CA THR A 473 28.31 -14.00 -0.73
C THR A 473 27.51 -15.29 -0.65
N GLY A 474 26.39 -15.29 0.08
CA GLY A 474 25.44 -16.41 0.13
C GLY A 474 24.68 -16.70 -1.18
N LEU A 475 24.82 -15.86 -2.22
CA LEU A 475 24.30 -16.17 -3.56
C LEU A 475 25.18 -17.17 -4.32
N ILE A 476 26.45 -17.32 -3.92
CA ILE A 476 27.41 -18.25 -4.53
C ILE A 476 27.24 -19.63 -3.88
N SER A 477 26.09 -20.25 -4.10
CA SER A 477 25.83 -21.63 -3.70
C SER A 477 25.25 -22.39 -4.88
N ILE A 478 25.52 -23.70 -4.97
CA ILE A 478 24.99 -24.53 -6.06
C ILE A 478 23.46 -24.48 -6.14
N LYS A 479 22.76 -24.43 -4.98
CA LYS A 479 21.31 -24.27 -4.91
C LYS A 479 20.84 -22.94 -5.53
N SER A 480 21.56 -21.85 -5.26
CA SER A 480 21.27 -20.55 -5.85
C SER A 480 21.51 -20.56 -7.35
N MET A 481 22.62 -21.16 -7.81
CA MET A 481 22.94 -21.27 -9.25
C MET A 481 21.90 -22.08 -10.01
N LEU A 482 21.49 -23.25 -9.48
CA LEU A 482 20.41 -24.06 -10.06
C LEU A 482 19.09 -23.29 -10.13
N LYS A 483 18.76 -22.51 -9.09
CA LYS A 483 17.55 -21.67 -9.08
C LYS A 483 17.61 -20.57 -10.13
N ILE A 484 18.76 -19.89 -10.28
CA ILE A 484 18.99 -18.87 -11.32
C ILE A 484 18.86 -19.50 -12.71
N ALA A 485 19.52 -20.64 -12.95
CA ALA A 485 19.46 -21.37 -14.21
C ALA A 485 18.03 -21.80 -14.56
N THR A 486 17.28 -22.32 -13.57
CA THR A 486 15.87 -22.71 -13.76
C THR A 486 15.01 -21.52 -14.14
N ILE A 487 15.11 -20.39 -13.41
CA ILE A 487 14.36 -19.17 -13.73
C ILE A 487 14.71 -18.66 -15.14
N PHE A 488 16.00 -18.67 -15.48
CA PHE A 488 16.49 -18.25 -16.78
C PHE A 488 15.91 -19.11 -17.90
N LEU A 489 16.06 -20.43 -17.82
CA LEU A 489 15.59 -21.36 -18.85
C LEU A 489 14.08 -21.28 -19.03
N VAL A 490 13.30 -21.23 -17.94
CA VAL A 490 11.84 -21.14 -18.03
C VAL A 490 11.41 -19.88 -18.79
N ILE A 491 11.95 -18.71 -18.42
CA ILE A 491 11.52 -17.43 -19.00
C ILE A 491 12.07 -17.23 -20.42
N MET A 492 13.32 -17.63 -20.66
CA MET A 492 14.03 -17.38 -21.92
C MET A 492 13.85 -18.49 -22.95
N SER A 493 13.26 -19.63 -22.59
CA SER A 493 13.12 -20.79 -23.48
C SER A 493 12.58 -20.47 -24.87
N PRO A 494 11.53 -19.63 -25.08
CA PRO A 494 11.05 -19.37 -26.44
C PRO A 494 12.11 -18.71 -27.32
N ILE A 495 12.80 -17.69 -26.79
CA ILE A 495 13.85 -16.97 -27.50
C ILE A 495 15.06 -17.88 -27.75
N LEU A 496 15.43 -18.71 -26.77
CA LEU A 496 16.54 -19.65 -26.92
C LEU A 496 16.24 -20.74 -27.96
N ILE A 497 15.00 -21.24 -28.01
CA ILE A 497 14.57 -22.22 -29.03
C ILE A 497 14.58 -21.55 -30.41
N TYR A 498 14.04 -20.33 -30.53
CA TYR A 498 14.10 -19.58 -31.79
C TYR A 498 15.52 -19.44 -32.29
N ASP A 499 16.42 -18.98 -31.41
CA ASP A 499 17.79 -18.73 -31.80
C ASP A 499 18.52 -20.03 -32.12
N TYR A 500 18.30 -21.12 -31.36
CA TYR A 500 18.85 -22.44 -31.67
C TYR A 500 18.43 -22.95 -33.05
N VAL A 501 17.12 -22.89 -33.37
CA VAL A 501 16.57 -23.33 -34.66
C VAL A 501 17.13 -22.52 -35.83
N ASN A 502 17.50 -21.26 -35.59
CA ASN A 502 18.04 -20.35 -36.61
C ASN A 502 19.58 -20.25 -36.62
N GLY A 503 20.31 -21.03 -35.81
CA GLY A 503 21.77 -21.04 -35.78
C GLY A 503 22.43 -19.93 -34.93
N PHE A 504 21.74 -19.46 -33.89
CA PHE A 504 22.14 -18.42 -32.93
C PHE A 504 22.47 -17.01 -33.48
N PRO A 505 21.85 -16.52 -34.58
CA PRO A 505 22.20 -15.23 -35.15
C PRO A 505 21.89 -14.07 -34.20
N GLN A 506 20.80 -14.14 -33.43
CA GLN A 506 20.42 -13.08 -32.51
C GLN A 506 21.40 -13.04 -31.33
N THR A 507 21.70 -14.17 -30.70
CA THR A 507 22.64 -14.22 -29.57
C THR A 507 24.03 -13.77 -29.98
N PHE A 508 24.58 -14.27 -31.08
CA PHE A 508 25.94 -13.90 -31.49
C PHE A 508 26.04 -12.44 -31.93
N LYS A 509 25.10 -11.94 -32.74
CA LYS A 509 25.08 -10.53 -33.13
C LYS A 509 24.86 -9.63 -31.93
N PHE A 510 23.98 -10.01 -31.01
CA PHE A 510 23.74 -9.24 -29.80
C PHE A 510 24.98 -9.20 -28.89
N ALA A 511 25.64 -10.33 -28.68
CA ALA A 511 26.87 -10.45 -27.90
C ALA A 511 28.03 -9.64 -28.50
N ALA A 512 28.12 -9.53 -29.82
CA ALA A 512 29.10 -8.68 -30.49
C ALA A 512 28.70 -7.19 -30.47
N TRP A 513 27.40 -6.90 -30.57
CA TRP A 513 26.85 -5.55 -30.67
C TRP A 513 27.00 -4.75 -29.37
N VAL A 514 26.80 -5.38 -28.21
CA VAL A 514 26.89 -4.68 -26.90
C VAL A 514 28.30 -4.12 -26.63
N PRO A 515 29.39 -4.93 -26.70
CA PRO A 515 30.75 -4.42 -26.55
C PRO A 515 31.12 -3.41 -27.64
N TYR A 516 30.71 -3.66 -28.89
CA TYR A 516 30.96 -2.72 -30.00
C TYR A 516 30.36 -1.33 -29.70
N LYS A 517 29.10 -1.27 -29.27
CA LYS A 517 28.43 -0.02 -28.91
C LYS A 517 29.14 0.70 -27.76
N PHE A 518 29.60 -0.02 -26.76
CA PHE A 518 30.34 0.55 -25.63
C PHE A 518 31.72 1.09 -26.06
N LEU A 519 32.51 0.30 -26.80
CA LEU A 519 33.84 0.69 -27.28
C LEU A 519 33.78 1.87 -28.25
N ASN A 520 32.74 1.96 -29.07
CA ASN A 520 32.57 3.07 -30.00
C ASN A 520 32.41 4.44 -29.33
N LEU A 521 32.09 4.49 -28.04
CA LEU A 521 32.06 5.73 -27.26
C LEU A 521 33.45 6.34 -27.07
N PHE A 522 34.47 5.50 -27.00
CA PHE A 522 35.84 5.91 -26.72
C PHE A 522 36.70 5.98 -27.99
N PHE A 523 36.42 5.12 -28.98
CA PHE A 523 37.34 4.90 -30.11
C PHE A 523 36.84 5.35 -31.50
N LYS A 524 35.67 6.02 -31.60
CA LYS A 524 35.09 6.58 -32.85
C LYS A 524 35.33 5.71 -34.10
N PHE A 525 34.72 4.52 -34.14
CA PHE A 525 34.75 3.69 -35.35
C PHE A 525 33.95 4.35 -36.48
N LYS A 526 34.48 4.26 -37.72
CA LYS A 526 34.10 5.04 -38.92
C LYS A 526 32.65 4.88 -39.45
N TYR A 527 31.77 4.15 -38.75
CA TYR A 527 30.39 3.85 -39.19
C TYR A 527 29.38 4.20 -38.09
N VAL A 528 28.99 5.46 -38.00
CA VAL A 528 27.78 5.88 -37.28
C VAL A 528 27.04 6.89 -38.14
N LYS A 529 25.87 6.50 -38.67
CA LYS A 529 24.87 7.43 -39.24
C LYS A 529 24.77 8.64 -38.31
N ASN A 530 24.67 9.87 -38.85
CA ASN A 530 24.44 11.09 -38.07
C ASN A 530 23.31 10.86 -37.05
N GLY A 531 23.68 10.64 -35.79
CA GLY A 531 22.74 10.52 -34.69
C GLY A 531 22.19 11.89 -34.34
N ASN A 532 21.04 11.90 -33.66
CA ASN A 532 20.39 13.13 -33.21
C ASN A 532 21.35 14.02 -32.39
N SER A 533 21.18 15.35 -32.51
CA SER A 533 21.99 16.32 -31.77
C SER A 533 21.68 16.28 -30.28
N PHE A 534 22.62 16.68 -29.42
CA PHE A 534 22.32 16.79 -27.98
C PHE A 534 21.16 17.74 -27.68
N LEU A 535 20.99 18.78 -28.50
CA LEU A 535 19.86 19.70 -28.42
C LEU A 535 18.53 18.97 -28.64
N SER A 536 18.43 18.15 -29.68
CA SER A 536 17.21 17.37 -29.96
C SER A 536 16.89 16.33 -28.86
N ILE A 537 17.92 15.79 -28.19
CA ILE A 537 17.73 14.87 -27.05
C ILE A 537 17.21 15.64 -25.83
N PHE A 538 17.72 16.84 -25.59
CA PHE A 538 17.22 17.70 -24.51
C PHE A 538 15.77 18.13 -24.77
N GLU A 539 15.46 18.56 -25.99
CA GLU A 539 14.09 18.88 -26.42
C GLU A 539 13.15 17.69 -26.21
N PHE A 540 13.58 16.49 -26.61
CA PHE A 540 12.86 15.24 -26.32
C PHE A 540 12.54 15.14 -24.83
N PHE A 541 13.54 15.10 -23.94
CA PHE A 541 13.28 14.95 -22.50
C PHE A 541 12.42 16.08 -21.91
N SER A 542 12.58 17.31 -22.39
CA SER A 542 11.79 18.46 -21.95
C SER A 542 10.29 18.28 -22.28
N VAL A 543 9.98 17.93 -23.54
CA VAL A 543 8.60 17.66 -23.98
C VAL A 543 7.97 16.51 -23.20
N TYR A 544 8.73 15.44 -22.95
CA TYR A 544 8.22 14.29 -22.20
C TYR A 544 8.02 14.58 -20.73
N TYR A 545 8.94 15.31 -20.10
CA TYR A 545 8.78 15.72 -18.72
C TYR A 545 7.54 16.63 -18.57
N GLN A 546 7.30 17.53 -19.52
CA GLN A 546 6.08 18.33 -19.59
C GLN A 546 4.84 17.43 -19.71
N ARG A 547 4.78 16.53 -20.69
CA ARG A 547 3.63 15.61 -20.87
C ARG A 547 3.41 14.69 -19.66
N MET A 548 4.46 14.40 -18.90
CA MET A 548 4.43 13.52 -17.74
C MET A 548 4.00 14.26 -16.46
N VAL A 549 4.52 15.45 -16.19
CA VAL A 549 4.30 16.17 -14.93
C VAL A 549 3.23 17.25 -15.07
N PHE A 550 3.32 18.13 -16.08
CA PHE A 550 2.34 19.18 -16.28
C PHE A 550 2.19 19.59 -17.75
N PHE A 551 1.14 19.10 -18.40
CA PHE A 551 0.96 19.20 -19.84
C PHE A 551 0.85 20.64 -20.35
N TYR A 552 0.21 21.54 -19.59
CA TYR A 552 -0.14 22.88 -20.07
C TYR A 552 1.02 23.87 -20.18
N ASN A 553 2.11 23.68 -19.41
CA ASN A 553 3.16 24.69 -19.35
C ASN A 553 4.54 24.05 -19.19
N SER A 554 5.38 24.22 -20.21
CA SER A 554 6.75 23.71 -20.25
C SER A 554 7.66 24.40 -19.24
N ILE A 555 7.47 25.69 -18.96
CA ILE A 555 8.26 26.46 -17.99
C ILE A 555 8.01 25.94 -16.57
N ILE A 556 6.74 25.77 -16.18
CA ILE A 556 6.37 25.22 -14.87
C ILE A 556 6.91 23.79 -14.73
N SER A 557 6.81 22.99 -15.79
CA SER A 557 7.40 21.64 -15.80
C SER A 557 8.91 21.68 -15.61
N ALA A 558 9.62 22.55 -16.32
CA ALA A 558 11.06 22.73 -16.18
C ALA A 558 11.45 23.19 -14.75
N LEU A 559 10.67 24.08 -14.13
CA LEU A 559 10.90 24.49 -12.74
C LEU A 559 10.74 23.32 -11.77
N ILE A 560 9.69 22.49 -11.92
CA ILE A 560 9.50 21.29 -11.10
C ILE A 560 10.64 20.30 -11.32
N PHE A 561 11.13 20.15 -12.56
CA PHE A 561 12.28 19.31 -12.89
C PHE A 561 13.56 19.79 -12.20
N LEU A 562 13.85 21.10 -12.29
CA LEU A 562 15.01 21.72 -11.64
C LEU A 562 14.97 21.53 -10.13
N VAL A 563 13.83 21.78 -9.49
CA VAL A 563 13.64 21.53 -8.06
C VAL A 563 13.85 20.05 -7.71
N THR A 564 13.35 19.14 -8.55
CA THR A 564 13.52 17.70 -8.39
C THR A 564 15.01 17.30 -8.46
N ILE A 565 15.76 17.81 -9.43
CA ILE A 565 17.20 17.54 -9.57
C ILE A 565 18.01 18.14 -8.42
N ILE A 566 17.78 19.42 -8.08
CA ILE A 566 18.50 20.10 -7.00
C ILE A 566 18.30 19.35 -5.69
N TYR A 567 17.05 18.96 -5.40
CA TYR A 567 16.74 18.18 -4.20
C TYR A 567 17.42 16.81 -4.20
N ALA A 568 17.29 16.03 -5.28
CA ALA A 568 17.88 14.69 -5.35
C ALA A 568 19.42 14.74 -5.21
N SER A 569 20.07 15.69 -5.89
CA SER A 569 21.51 15.93 -5.79
C SER A 569 21.93 16.37 -4.39
N GLY A 570 21.17 17.28 -3.77
CA GLY A 570 21.43 17.75 -2.40
C GLY A 570 21.34 16.64 -1.37
N GLU A 571 20.29 15.81 -1.42
CA GLU A 571 20.13 14.65 -0.52
C GLU A 571 21.26 13.64 -0.73
N PHE A 572 21.64 13.36 -1.98
CA PHE A 572 22.77 12.48 -2.30
C PHE A 572 24.09 13.00 -1.72
N LEU A 573 24.40 14.28 -1.87
CA LEU A 573 25.61 14.89 -1.31
C LEU A 573 25.59 14.96 0.22
N SER A 574 24.40 15.05 0.82
CA SER A 574 24.23 15.17 2.27
C SER A 574 24.30 13.84 3.02
N SER A 575 24.22 12.69 2.34
CA SER A 575 24.29 11.37 2.99
C SER A 575 25.71 11.07 3.47
N LYS A 576 26.11 11.69 4.58
CA LYS A 576 27.48 11.62 5.13
C LYS A 576 27.77 10.41 6.02
N ASN A 577 26.80 9.51 6.31
CA ASN A 577 27.10 8.20 6.90
C ASN A 577 25.95 7.18 6.78
N GLU A 578 26.35 5.91 6.82
CA GLU A 578 25.65 4.63 6.56
C GLU A 578 25.27 4.32 5.10
N VAL A 579 26.05 3.39 4.54
CA VAL A 579 25.78 2.56 3.34
C VAL A 579 24.94 3.24 2.26
N TRP A 580 25.45 4.33 1.66
CA TRP A 580 24.76 5.13 0.64
C TRP A 580 24.16 4.29 -0.50
N TYR A 581 24.78 3.17 -0.88
CA TYR A 581 24.28 2.29 -1.94
C TYR A 581 22.99 1.51 -1.55
N LYS A 582 22.63 1.49 -0.25
CA LYS A 582 21.35 0.99 0.28
C LYS A 582 20.33 2.12 0.49
N SER A 583 20.72 3.38 0.26
CA SER A 583 19.85 4.54 0.45
C SER A 583 18.69 4.53 -0.55
N PRO A 584 17.43 4.70 -0.09
CA PRO A 584 16.29 4.70 -0.99
C PRO A 584 16.36 5.74 -2.11
N ILE A 585 16.80 6.96 -1.81
CA ILE A 585 16.93 8.03 -2.81
C ILE A 585 18.01 7.71 -3.84
N PHE A 586 19.14 7.13 -3.42
CA PHE A 586 20.23 6.75 -4.32
C PHE A 586 19.77 5.71 -5.34
N ILE A 587 19.06 4.68 -4.90
CA ILE A 587 18.54 3.64 -5.79
C ILE A 587 17.55 4.25 -6.79
N LEU A 588 16.64 5.14 -6.37
CA LEU A 588 15.73 5.83 -7.31
C LEU A 588 16.51 6.67 -8.34
N MET A 589 17.56 7.38 -7.93
CA MET A 589 18.39 8.16 -8.83
C MET A 589 19.09 7.28 -9.85
N VAL A 590 19.70 6.16 -9.43
CA VAL A 590 20.37 5.23 -10.36
C VAL A 590 19.37 4.61 -11.35
N PHE A 591 18.17 4.24 -10.88
CA PHE A 591 17.07 3.75 -11.74
C PHE A 591 16.53 4.80 -12.72
N THR A 592 16.86 6.08 -12.53
CA THR A 592 16.45 7.18 -13.42
C THR A 592 17.58 7.58 -14.35
N ILE A 593 18.77 7.82 -13.80
CA ILE A 593 19.93 8.37 -14.52
C ILE A 593 20.50 7.34 -15.50
N VAL A 594 20.64 6.07 -15.10
CA VAL A 594 21.27 5.06 -15.97
C VAL A 594 20.49 4.83 -17.27
N PRO A 595 19.14 4.65 -17.26
CA PRO A 595 18.37 4.57 -18.50
C PRO A 595 18.44 5.84 -19.35
N ILE A 596 18.37 7.04 -18.73
CA ILE A 596 18.48 8.33 -19.43
C ILE A 596 19.84 8.44 -20.12
N SER A 597 20.92 8.13 -19.41
CA SER A 597 22.28 8.13 -19.98
C SER A 597 22.38 7.19 -21.16
N GLY A 598 21.75 6.00 -21.10
CA GLY A 598 21.67 5.09 -22.25
C GLY A 598 21.10 5.76 -23.50
N ILE A 599 19.95 6.44 -23.36
CA ILE A 599 19.29 7.16 -24.47
C ILE A 599 20.17 8.29 -25.03
N VAL A 600 20.81 9.06 -24.14
CA VAL A 600 21.71 10.17 -24.52
C VAL A 600 22.92 9.65 -25.29
N ILE A 601 23.54 8.57 -24.80
CA ILE A 601 24.72 7.92 -25.36
C ILE A 601 24.40 7.35 -26.74
N THR A 602 23.26 6.69 -26.91
CA THR A 602 22.86 6.08 -28.19
C THR A 602 22.28 7.07 -29.18
N LYS A 603 21.92 8.29 -28.73
CA LYS A 603 21.27 9.35 -29.52
C LYS A 603 19.97 8.90 -30.18
N THR A 604 19.21 8.05 -29.50
CA THR A 604 17.93 7.48 -29.98
C THR A 604 16.77 7.91 -29.07
N PRO A 605 16.23 9.13 -29.25
CA PRO A 605 15.07 9.62 -28.51
C PRO A 605 13.82 8.83 -28.93
N SER A 606 13.37 7.89 -28.10
CA SER A 606 12.14 7.11 -28.32
C SER A 606 11.29 7.07 -27.06
N GLU A 607 10.01 7.39 -27.19
CA GLU A 607 9.03 7.36 -26.09
C GLU A 607 8.90 5.93 -25.52
N ALA A 608 9.13 4.89 -26.33
CA ALA A 608 9.10 3.49 -25.91
C ALA A 608 10.09 3.16 -24.77
N TYR A 609 11.16 3.96 -24.62
CA TYR A 609 12.17 3.78 -23.58
C TYR A 609 11.82 4.46 -22.26
N LEU A 610 10.85 5.39 -22.23
CA LEU A 610 10.51 6.18 -21.05
C LEU A 610 9.73 5.44 -19.95
N PRO A 611 8.88 4.43 -20.22
CA PRO A 611 8.13 3.71 -19.19
C PRO A 611 9.00 3.16 -18.06
N ILE A 612 10.28 2.89 -18.34
CA ILE A 612 11.26 2.40 -17.36
C ILE A 612 11.55 3.39 -16.22
N ILE A 613 11.49 4.69 -16.49
CA ILE A 613 11.81 5.73 -15.51
C ILE A 613 10.58 6.31 -14.82
N PHE A 614 9.36 5.98 -15.29
CA PHE A 614 8.13 6.56 -14.72
C PHE A 614 8.02 6.37 -13.21
N PRO A 615 8.25 5.17 -12.64
CA PRO A 615 8.07 4.97 -11.20
C PRO A 615 9.09 5.76 -10.37
N SER A 616 10.37 5.71 -10.74
CA SER A 616 11.43 6.35 -9.97
C SER A 616 11.32 7.87 -10.04
N LEU A 617 11.09 8.42 -11.22
CA LEU A 617 10.96 9.86 -11.42
C LEU A 617 9.76 10.43 -10.66
N MET A 618 8.61 9.75 -10.67
CA MET A 618 7.42 10.17 -9.92
C MET A 618 7.64 10.21 -8.41
N VAL A 619 8.36 9.22 -7.87
CA VAL A 619 8.69 9.18 -6.44
C VAL A 619 9.71 10.28 -6.08
N ILE A 620 10.72 10.53 -6.90
CA ILE A 620 11.70 11.61 -6.67
C ILE A 620 11.01 12.99 -6.72
N THR A 621 10.13 13.24 -7.70
CA THR A 621 9.35 14.48 -7.77
C THR A 621 8.40 14.62 -6.58
N ALA A 622 7.77 13.54 -6.11
CA ALA A 622 6.95 13.58 -4.90
C ALA A 622 7.78 13.89 -3.64
N LEU A 623 9.02 13.40 -3.56
CA LEU A 623 9.93 13.68 -2.46
C LEU A 623 10.32 15.15 -2.39
N SER A 624 10.69 15.75 -3.52
CA SER A 624 11.06 17.17 -3.58
C SER A 624 9.89 18.06 -3.17
N LEU A 625 8.68 17.78 -3.67
CA LEU A 625 7.47 18.50 -3.28
C LEU A 625 7.12 18.31 -1.80
N ASN A 626 7.22 17.09 -1.27
CA ASN A 626 6.98 16.83 0.14
C ASN A 626 7.99 17.57 1.05
N LYS A 627 9.24 17.74 0.61
CA LYS A 627 10.24 18.53 1.35
C LYS A 627 9.82 19.98 1.49
N LEU A 628 9.30 20.60 0.42
CA LEU A 628 8.78 21.96 0.45
C LEU A 628 7.59 22.09 1.41
N MET A 629 6.76 21.05 1.54
CA MET A 629 5.63 21.03 2.49
C MET A 629 6.02 20.98 3.97
N ILE A 630 7.29 20.73 4.31
CA ILE A 630 7.78 20.81 5.69
C ILE A 630 7.83 22.28 6.16
N ILE A 631 8.03 23.21 5.23
CA ILE A 631 8.08 24.64 5.52
C ILE A 631 6.65 25.13 5.76
N SER A 632 6.31 25.39 7.04
CA SER A 632 4.94 25.70 7.50
C SER A 632 4.28 26.85 6.74
N LYS A 633 5.05 27.89 6.38
CA LYS A 633 4.58 29.08 5.65
C LYS A 633 4.05 28.77 4.25
N ILE A 634 4.60 27.75 3.56
CA ILE A 634 4.25 27.44 2.15
C ILE A 634 3.54 26.10 1.99
N LYS A 635 3.37 25.32 3.06
CA LYS A 635 2.78 23.98 3.02
C LYS A 635 1.44 23.91 2.27
N TYR A 636 0.51 24.80 2.60
CA TYR A 636 -0.81 24.82 1.96
C TYR A 636 -0.76 25.29 0.52
N PHE A 637 0.17 26.20 0.20
CA PHE A 637 0.41 26.65 -1.17
C PHE A 637 0.95 25.51 -2.05
N VAL A 638 1.95 24.76 -1.56
CA VAL A 638 2.47 23.58 -2.27
C VAL A 638 1.39 22.51 -2.45
N LEU A 639 0.56 22.26 -1.44
CA LEU A 639 -0.55 21.33 -1.54
C LEU A 639 -1.59 21.78 -2.59
N LEU A 640 -1.91 23.07 -2.63
CA LEU A 640 -2.81 23.65 -3.63
C LEU A 640 -2.23 23.48 -5.04
N ILE A 641 -0.94 23.73 -5.24
CA ILE A 641 -0.26 23.51 -6.51
C ILE A 641 -0.39 22.04 -6.93
N ILE A 642 -0.09 21.08 -6.04
CA ILE A 642 -0.21 19.65 -6.35
C ILE A 642 -1.63 19.34 -6.83
N ILE A 643 -2.66 19.77 -6.10
CA ILE A 643 -4.07 19.53 -6.46
C ILE A 643 -4.40 20.17 -7.81
N LEU A 644 -3.96 21.40 -8.05
CA LEU A 644 -4.20 22.12 -9.30
C LEU A 644 -3.54 21.40 -10.49
N LEU A 645 -2.27 20.99 -10.35
CA LEU A 645 -1.55 20.22 -11.36
C LEU A 645 -2.31 18.95 -11.73
N GLY A 646 -2.72 18.15 -10.74
CA GLY A 646 -3.45 16.92 -10.99
C GLY A 646 -4.84 17.15 -11.58
N SER A 647 -5.53 18.21 -11.17
CA SER A 647 -6.86 18.56 -11.69
C SER A 647 -6.80 19.01 -13.14
N LEU A 648 -5.86 19.89 -13.48
CA LEU A 648 -5.63 20.35 -14.85
C LEU A 648 -5.20 19.19 -15.75
N ASN A 649 -4.25 18.36 -15.32
CA ASN A 649 -3.87 17.18 -16.09
C ASN A 649 -5.06 16.22 -16.31
N SER A 650 -5.90 16.01 -15.28
CA SER A 650 -7.12 15.21 -15.40
C SER A 650 -8.08 15.79 -16.45
N MET A 651 -8.26 17.12 -16.47
CA MET A 651 -9.04 17.80 -17.50
C MET A 651 -8.44 17.60 -18.90
N THR A 652 -7.12 17.68 -19.06
CA THR A 652 -6.45 17.38 -20.34
C THR A 652 -6.75 15.96 -20.82
N ILE A 653 -6.63 14.98 -19.93
CA ILE A 653 -6.88 13.57 -20.25
C ILE A 653 -8.34 13.33 -20.69
N ILE A 654 -9.29 14.07 -20.10
CA ILE A 654 -10.72 13.98 -20.39
C ILE A 654 -11.10 14.80 -21.63
N ASN A 655 -10.48 15.94 -21.91
CA ASN A 655 -10.91 16.84 -22.99
C ASN A 655 -10.09 16.69 -24.28
N ASN A 656 -8.79 16.38 -24.20
CA ASN A 656 -7.85 16.44 -25.32
C ASN A 656 -7.27 15.06 -25.68
N SER A 657 -8.10 14.12 -26.15
CA SER A 657 -7.63 12.77 -26.50
C SER A 657 -6.69 12.74 -27.72
N LYS A 658 -6.97 13.54 -28.76
CA LYS A 658 -6.17 13.54 -30.00
C LYS A 658 -4.70 13.92 -29.80
N ASN A 659 -4.42 14.88 -28.91
CA ASN A 659 -3.05 15.34 -28.63
C ASN A 659 -2.27 14.41 -27.69
N LEU A 660 -2.93 13.42 -27.09
CA LEU A 660 -2.31 12.44 -26.21
C LEU A 660 -2.05 11.10 -26.89
N ASN A 661 -2.76 10.81 -27.97
CA ASN A 661 -2.71 9.53 -28.67
C ASN A 661 -1.69 9.51 -29.81
N TYR A 662 -1.16 8.33 -30.07
CA TYR A 662 -0.45 8.04 -31.31
C TYR A 662 -1.48 7.77 -32.41
N GLY A 663 -1.68 8.77 -33.26
CA GLY A 663 -2.59 8.69 -34.41
C GLY A 663 -4.07 8.56 -34.03
N ALA A 664 -4.88 8.15 -35.00
CA ALA A 664 -6.32 7.99 -34.85
C ALA A 664 -6.69 6.89 -33.83
N PRO A 665 -7.72 7.12 -32.99
CA PRO A 665 -8.15 6.16 -31.98
C PRO A 665 -8.82 4.93 -32.60
N LEU A 666 -8.94 3.86 -31.81
CA LEU A 666 -9.58 2.60 -32.22
C LEU A 666 -11.00 2.82 -32.80
N SER A 667 -11.82 3.68 -32.19
CA SER A 667 -13.19 3.93 -32.66
C SER A 667 -13.25 4.45 -34.10
N GLU A 668 -12.32 5.34 -34.48
CA GLU A 668 -12.23 5.88 -35.84
C GLU A 668 -11.77 4.79 -36.81
N ARG A 669 -10.78 3.97 -36.43
CA ARG A 669 -10.30 2.84 -37.25
C ARG A 669 -11.38 1.77 -37.46
N ILE A 670 -12.21 1.50 -36.45
CA ILE A 670 -13.37 0.60 -36.59
C ILE A 670 -14.37 1.17 -37.61
N ALA A 671 -14.64 2.48 -37.57
CA ALA A 671 -15.54 3.12 -38.53
C ALA A 671 -15.02 3.01 -39.97
N VAL A 672 -13.71 3.21 -40.16
CA VAL A 672 -13.02 3.02 -41.43
C VAL A 672 -13.10 1.57 -41.92
N ALA A 673 -12.78 0.59 -41.07
CA ALA A 673 -12.88 -0.83 -41.42
C ALA A 673 -14.32 -1.21 -41.85
N LYS A 674 -15.34 -0.74 -41.13
CA LYS A 674 -16.75 -0.94 -41.51
C LYS A 674 -17.09 -0.31 -42.86
N LYS A 675 -16.55 0.88 -43.16
CA LYS A 675 -16.74 1.54 -44.45
C LYS A 675 -16.10 0.74 -45.60
N ILE A 676 -14.88 0.23 -45.40
CA ILE A 676 -14.18 -0.64 -46.37
C ILE A 676 -15.02 -1.89 -46.65
N ILE A 677 -15.44 -2.61 -45.62
CA ILE A 677 -16.26 -3.83 -45.75
C ILE A 677 -17.57 -3.56 -46.49
N LYS A 678 -18.22 -2.43 -46.18
CA LYS A 678 -19.46 -2.02 -46.86
C LYS A 678 -19.24 -1.77 -48.36
N ILE A 679 -18.13 -1.11 -48.74
CA ILE A 679 -17.80 -0.84 -50.15
C ILE A 679 -17.37 -2.12 -50.87
N ALA A 680 -16.65 -3.02 -50.19
CA ALA A 680 -16.24 -4.29 -50.77
C ALA A 680 -17.43 -5.19 -51.16
N ALA A 681 -18.57 -5.05 -50.47
CA ALA A 681 -19.82 -5.74 -50.78
C ALA A 681 -19.66 -7.27 -50.95
N GLY A 682 -18.79 -7.88 -50.13
CA GLY A 682 -18.51 -9.32 -50.16
C GLY A 682 -17.44 -9.76 -51.17
N ASN A 683 -16.93 -8.85 -52.01
CA ASN A 683 -15.81 -9.15 -52.90
C ASN A 683 -14.49 -9.23 -52.11
N GLU A 684 -13.57 -10.07 -52.57
CA GLU A 684 -12.19 -10.07 -52.07
C GLU A 684 -11.51 -8.73 -52.38
N TYR A 685 -10.76 -8.20 -51.42
CA TYR A 685 -10.08 -6.92 -51.55
C TYR A 685 -8.72 -6.93 -50.85
N ASN A 686 -7.85 -6.00 -51.24
CA ASN A 686 -6.58 -5.74 -50.56
C ASN A 686 -6.54 -4.31 -50.02
N ILE A 687 -5.75 -4.07 -48.97
CA ILE A 687 -5.54 -2.75 -48.36
C ILE A 687 -4.08 -2.35 -48.58
N ILE A 688 -3.86 -1.12 -49.06
CA ILE A 688 -2.53 -0.57 -49.33
C ILE A 688 -2.36 0.70 -48.50
N GLY A 689 -1.26 0.78 -47.75
CA GLY A 689 -0.88 2.00 -47.06
C GLY A 689 -0.32 3.04 -48.00
N SER A 690 -0.61 4.31 -47.73
CA SER A 690 0.06 5.45 -48.35
C SER A 690 0.43 6.48 -47.29
N GLY A 691 1.46 7.30 -47.56
CA GLY A 691 1.94 8.33 -46.64
C GLY A 691 3.05 7.83 -45.69
N PRO A 692 3.49 8.66 -44.74
CA PRO A 692 4.57 8.32 -43.82
C PRO A 692 4.26 7.08 -42.97
N GLY A 693 5.19 6.13 -42.90
CA GLY A 693 5.03 4.88 -42.17
C GLY A 693 4.50 3.72 -43.02
N SER A 694 4.02 3.98 -44.24
CA SER A 694 3.57 2.93 -45.17
C SER A 694 4.72 2.05 -45.68
N GLU A 695 5.98 2.44 -45.44
CA GLU A 695 7.17 1.61 -45.67
C GLU A 695 7.26 0.40 -44.72
N PHE A 696 6.55 0.43 -43.58
CA PHE A 696 6.54 -0.67 -42.63
C PHE A 696 5.42 -1.65 -42.95
N ALA A 697 5.76 -2.95 -42.98
CA ALA A 697 4.79 -4.02 -43.24
C ALA A 697 3.62 -4.04 -42.25
N SER A 698 3.78 -3.50 -41.03
CA SER A 698 2.73 -3.44 -40.03
C SER A 698 1.67 -2.38 -40.31
N PHE A 699 1.90 -1.41 -41.21
CA PHE A 699 1.08 -0.21 -41.36
C PHE A 699 -0.42 -0.50 -41.57
N THR A 700 -0.77 -1.51 -42.37
CA THR A 700 -2.17 -1.87 -42.67
C THR A 700 -2.78 -2.90 -41.71
N MET A 701 -1.97 -3.50 -40.83
CA MET A 701 -2.36 -4.66 -40.02
C MET A 701 -3.51 -4.36 -39.05
N ASN A 702 -3.67 -3.10 -38.62
CA ASN A 702 -4.84 -2.71 -37.83
C ASN A 702 -6.14 -2.87 -38.60
N TYR A 703 -6.15 -2.61 -39.91
CA TYR A 703 -7.35 -2.84 -40.73
C TYR A 703 -7.52 -4.32 -41.09
N GLU A 704 -6.43 -5.08 -41.17
CA GLU A 704 -6.48 -6.53 -41.35
C GLU A 704 -7.13 -7.23 -40.14
N TYR A 705 -6.66 -6.90 -38.93
CA TYR A 705 -7.25 -7.43 -37.70
C TYR A 705 -8.72 -7.03 -37.55
N LEU A 706 -9.03 -5.74 -37.77
CA LEU A 706 -10.39 -5.25 -37.65
C LEU A 706 -11.32 -5.82 -38.73
N GLY A 707 -10.84 -5.99 -39.96
CA GLY A 707 -11.58 -6.63 -41.04
C GLY A 707 -11.94 -8.08 -40.70
N TRP A 708 -10.94 -8.85 -40.27
CA TRP A 708 -11.14 -10.22 -39.81
C TRP A 708 -12.12 -10.29 -38.63
N TRP A 709 -11.95 -9.44 -37.62
CA TRP A 709 -12.84 -9.42 -36.45
C TRP A 709 -14.27 -9.02 -36.79
N LEU A 710 -14.46 -8.17 -37.80
CA LEU A 710 -15.79 -7.79 -38.34
C LEU A 710 -16.37 -8.83 -39.32
N GLY A 711 -15.67 -9.93 -39.58
CA GLY A 711 -16.14 -11.06 -40.40
C GLY A 711 -15.83 -10.96 -41.90
N ASN A 712 -15.01 -9.99 -42.33
CA ASN A 712 -14.58 -9.89 -43.72
C ASN A 712 -13.10 -9.48 -43.77
N ALA A 713 -12.21 -10.47 -43.75
CA ALA A 713 -10.77 -10.24 -43.75
C ALA A 713 -10.28 -9.83 -45.15
N PRO A 714 -9.33 -8.87 -45.25
CA PRO A 714 -8.68 -8.58 -46.52
C PRO A 714 -7.89 -9.81 -47.03
N SER A 715 -7.83 -9.94 -48.35
CA SER A 715 -7.05 -10.98 -49.04
C SER A 715 -5.59 -10.55 -49.20
N HIS A 716 -4.67 -11.49 -48.97
CA HIS A 716 -3.24 -11.30 -49.25
C HIS A 716 -2.85 -11.56 -50.71
N ASN A 717 -3.77 -12.06 -51.54
CA ASN A 717 -3.57 -12.26 -52.98
C ASN A 717 -3.72 -10.95 -53.77
N SER A 718 -3.21 -10.92 -55.01
CA SER A 718 -3.38 -9.77 -55.91
C SER A 718 -4.85 -9.63 -56.33
N GLN A 719 -5.56 -8.69 -55.71
CA GLN A 719 -6.96 -8.39 -55.99
C GLN A 719 -7.14 -7.19 -56.92
N LYS A 720 -8.23 -7.18 -57.70
CA LYS A 720 -8.63 -6.01 -58.50
C LYS A 720 -9.11 -4.87 -57.62
N LEU A 721 -9.83 -5.16 -56.53
CA LEU A 721 -10.31 -4.16 -55.60
C LEU A 721 -9.23 -3.83 -54.56
N LYS A 722 -8.68 -2.61 -54.60
CA LYS A 722 -7.67 -2.12 -53.65
C LYS A 722 -8.15 -0.86 -52.95
N PHE A 723 -8.10 -0.87 -51.62
CA PHE A 723 -8.35 0.31 -50.80
C PHE A 723 -7.01 0.92 -50.40
N VAL A 724 -6.79 2.17 -50.78
CA VAL A 724 -5.61 2.94 -50.36
C VAL A 724 -5.99 3.73 -49.11
N VAL A 725 -5.30 3.47 -48.00
CA VAL A 725 -5.49 4.16 -46.72
C VAL A 725 -4.32 5.10 -46.47
N ASN A 726 -4.61 6.39 -46.32
CA ASN A 726 -3.65 7.39 -45.87
C ASN A 726 -3.96 7.81 -44.44
N GLU A 727 -2.93 7.88 -43.59
CA GLU A 727 -3.03 8.37 -42.22
C GLU A 727 -2.08 9.52 -41.98
N GLU A 728 -2.58 10.75 -42.10
CA GLU A 728 -1.81 11.96 -41.82
C GLU A 728 -2.45 12.77 -40.70
N HIS A 729 -1.61 13.18 -39.73
CA HIS A 729 -2.00 14.03 -38.60
C HIS A 729 -3.23 13.53 -37.80
N GLY A 730 -3.44 12.21 -37.76
CA GLY A 730 -4.55 11.59 -37.03
C GLY A 730 -5.89 11.61 -37.78
N ASN A 731 -5.90 12.01 -39.06
CA ASN A 731 -7.03 11.82 -39.97
C ASN A 731 -6.78 10.56 -40.81
N ILE A 732 -7.87 9.87 -41.17
CA ILE A 732 -7.81 8.67 -42.02
C ILE A 732 -8.56 8.96 -43.31
N GLU A 733 -7.86 8.93 -44.44
CA GLU A 733 -8.43 9.05 -45.77
C GLU A 733 -8.42 7.69 -46.47
N ILE A 734 -9.48 7.41 -47.24
CA ILE A 734 -9.63 6.16 -47.98
C ILE A 734 -9.98 6.48 -49.42
N SER A 735 -9.22 5.93 -50.36
CA SER A 735 -9.53 5.96 -51.79
C SER A 735 -9.52 4.55 -52.39
N ILE A 736 -10.16 4.39 -53.54
CA ILE A 736 -10.21 3.12 -54.26
C ILE A 736 -9.25 3.21 -55.43
N LYS A 737 -8.38 2.20 -55.58
CA LYS A 737 -7.51 2.03 -56.73
C LYS A 737 -8.01 0.82 -57.52
N ASN A 738 -8.59 1.09 -58.69
CA ASN A 738 -9.03 0.06 -59.64
C ASN A 738 -7.85 -0.49 -60.44
#